data_AF-U1PHR7-F1
#
_entry.id   AF-U1PHR7-F1
#
_cell.length_a   1.000
_cell.length_b   1.000
_cell.length_c   1.000
_cell.angle_alpha   90.00
_cell.angle_beta   90.00
_cell.angle_gamma   90.00
#
_symmetry.space_group_name_H-M   'P 1'
#
loop_
_entity.id
_entity.type
_entity.pdbx_description
1 polymer ?
#
loop_
_entity_poly.entity_id
_entity_poly.type
_entity_poly.pdbx_seq_one_letter_code
_entity_poly.pdbx_strand_id
1 'polypeptide(L)'
;MVVDEVHSYRGIFGSKISLVFRRLNRLAERFGQDPQYVCTSATIANAIEHAATVTGQESSSFELVDEDGSSRGERHWLLWNPPLTKDEKDRMRDEERGENRQPDTDSTARDSQGATGGERRSCHVQSKHLFCSLVLRGYQVACFSNTRQNCEKYAQWSGRTVAEAVGEIDTADFPPLPDIEDPSLEDRVRAYHGSLNGAPRADIETGLRTGAIRGVWSTSALGIGVDIGSLDVVILDGYPGSLMETFQWAGRAGRGDDECLVVLVGGNDPLDQRILEEPDRLFDGDFEKAIVNPENEAIVDDHLVCAADEWPLGLADERWFGDVFPDAVTRLEQAGQLTRDLDETVVWRAAGEDNIQYSTGLRNTGQRIVLRTISGADIGELDLRAALRDAHPNAIYRANGTTYRVDDVDYDRGVARLERYHDQGTQEYTRLLYEKSVEVGGDSSTLQKKTLSFDGIDIPAAVGPMVVSKDVRGYNYYESYDADGQKREFETSVPEPETETTGFLMAMPARRRLALPEHVEKADGDEDDDDGFTSGYLAALHAIEHALIGLLPTAVLCDRQDIGGLSTNAHRRTDGPAIFVHDAHDGGAGLSRAAFGNLETLVERTYDQIAECDCTDGCKRCVLSEYCGSANRDVWKEGAAAVLEQMLDVDDDTD
;
A
#
# COMPACT_ATOMS: atom_id res chain seq x y z
N MET A 1 26.67 -13.94 10.04
CA MET A 1 25.66 -12.88 10.05
C MET A 1 24.30 -13.52 10.19
N VAL A 2 23.50 -13.08 11.17
CA VAL A 2 22.11 -13.51 11.33
C VAL A 2 21.22 -12.38 10.82
N VAL A 3 20.31 -12.69 9.92
CA VAL A 3 19.38 -11.74 9.30
C VAL A 3 17.98 -12.22 9.62
N ASP A 4 17.37 -11.59 10.63
CA ASP A 4 16.03 -11.94 11.06
C ASP A 4 14.99 -11.28 10.16
N GLU A 5 13.90 -11.98 9.86
CA GLU A 5 12.75 -11.49 9.09
C GLU A 5 13.14 -10.88 7.73
N VAL A 6 13.98 -11.58 6.95
CA VAL A 6 14.56 -11.07 5.70
C VAL A 6 13.50 -10.59 4.69
N HIS A 7 12.32 -11.21 4.65
CA HIS A 7 11.17 -10.79 3.84
C HIS A 7 10.66 -9.36 4.12
N SER A 8 10.97 -8.80 5.30
CA SER A 8 10.63 -7.42 5.64
C SER A 8 11.52 -6.41 4.90
N TYR A 9 12.67 -6.86 4.40
CA TYR A 9 13.59 -6.07 3.59
C TYR A 9 13.19 -6.14 2.13
N ARG A 10 12.05 -5.51 1.81
CA ARG A 10 11.48 -5.42 0.46
C ARG A 10 11.28 -3.98 0.00
N GLY A 11 10.98 -3.80 -1.28
CA GLY A 11 10.79 -2.49 -1.91
C GLY A 11 12.04 -1.62 -1.78
N ILE A 12 11.86 -0.29 -1.73
CA ILE A 12 12.97 0.67 -1.59
C ILE A 12 13.76 0.46 -0.29
N PHE A 13 13.09 0.18 0.82
CA PHE A 13 13.76 -0.09 2.09
C PHE A 13 14.67 -1.30 1.98
N GLY A 14 14.16 -2.40 1.42
CA GLY A 14 14.93 -3.60 1.13
C GLY A 14 16.12 -3.36 0.22
N SER A 15 15.93 -2.57 -0.86
CA SER A 15 17.01 -2.18 -1.77
C SER A 15 18.13 -1.42 -1.05
N LYS A 16 17.80 -0.48 -0.17
CA LYS A 16 18.79 0.26 0.64
C LYS A 16 19.54 -0.67 1.60
N ILE A 17 18.82 -1.54 2.31
CA ILE A 17 19.43 -2.56 3.18
C ILE A 17 20.35 -3.50 2.38
N SER A 18 19.92 -3.85 1.17
CA SER A 18 20.67 -4.69 0.24
C SER A 18 22.01 -4.07 -0.18
N LEU A 19 22.04 -2.74 -0.36
CA LEU A 19 23.28 -1.97 -0.59
C LEU A 19 24.15 -1.87 0.68
N VAL A 20 23.56 -1.88 1.88
CA VAL A 20 24.33 -1.96 3.14
C VAL A 20 25.04 -3.32 3.24
N PHE A 21 24.36 -4.42 2.93
CA PHE A 21 25.00 -5.75 2.96
C PHE A 21 26.13 -5.88 1.93
N ARG A 22 25.99 -5.30 0.73
CA ARG A 22 27.06 -5.23 -0.28
C ARG A 22 28.30 -4.50 0.23
N ARG A 23 28.10 -3.33 0.87
CA ARG A 23 29.17 -2.58 1.55
C ARG A 23 29.84 -3.41 2.64
N LEU A 24 29.05 -4.11 3.46
CA LEU A 24 29.56 -5.00 4.50
C LEU A 24 30.40 -6.15 3.92
N ASN A 25 29.90 -6.84 2.88
CA ASN A 25 30.61 -7.95 2.24
C ASN A 25 31.93 -7.48 1.63
N ARG A 26 31.91 -6.34 0.95
CA ARG A 26 33.09 -5.69 0.39
C ARG A 26 34.15 -5.40 1.46
N LEU A 27 33.74 -4.88 2.61
CA LEU A 27 34.64 -4.66 3.75
C LEU A 27 35.13 -5.98 4.34
N ALA A 28 34.26 -6.97 4.51
CA ALA A 28 34.64 -8.28 5.03
C ALA A 28 35.73 -8.92 4.15
N GLU A 29 35.52 -8.94 2.83
CA GLU A 29 36.47 -9.47 1.86
C GLU A 29 37.82 -8.76 1.94
N ARG A 30 37.80 -7.43 2.11
CA ARG A 30 39.03 -6.63 2.29
C ARG A 30 39.87 -7.08 3.47
N PHE A 31 39.22 -7.53 4.55
CA PHE A 31 39.86 -8.09 5.74
C PHE A 31 40.03 -9.63 5.67
N GLY A 32 39.86 -10.22 4.48
CA GLY A 32 40.02 -11.65 4.26
C GLY A 32 38.96 -12.49 4.95
N GLN A 33 37.77 -11.93 5.18
CA GLN A 33 36.62 -12.60 5.78
C GLN A 33 35.55 -12.86 4.72
N ASP A 34 34.83 -13.95 4.89
CA ASP A 34 33.68 -14.33 4.07
C ASP A 34 32.53 -14.72 5.02
N PRO A 35 31.61 -13.78 5.35
CA PRO A 35 30.60 -14.02 6.38
C PRO A 35 29.57 -15.04 5.93
N GLN A 36 29.39 -16.11 6.71
CA GLN A 36 28.23 -17.00 6.54
C GLN A 36 26.93 -16.29 6.94
N TYR A 37 25.90 -16.39 6.10
CA TYR A 37 24.57 -15.85 6.37
C TYR A 37 23.60 -16.93 6.87
N VAL A 38 22.81 -16.57 7.88
CA VAL A 38 21.67 -17.36 8.37
C VAL A 38 20.47 -16.41 8.39
N CYS A 39 19.48 -16.70 7.55
CA CYS A 39 18.31 -15.85 7.37
C CYS A 39 17.06 -16.55 7.91
N THR A 40 16.20 -15.81 8.60
CA THR A 40 14.81 -16.24 8.89
C THR A 40 13.87 -15.46 7.99
N SER A 41 12.74 -16.07 7.62
CA SER A 41 11.74 -15.46 6.76
C SER A 41 10.36 -16.00 7.10
N ALA A 42 9.32 -15.21 6.89
CA ALA A 42 8.00 -15.75 6.66
C ALA A 42 7.90 -16.35 5.27
N THR A 43 6.79 -17.05 5.05
CA THR A 43 6.50 -17.75 3.80
C THR A 43 6.31 -16.75 2.67
N ILE A 44 7.26 -16.76 1.72
CA ILE A 44 7.26 -15.99 0.48
C ILE A 44 7.67 -16.93 -0.66
N ALA A 45 7.19 -16.69 -1.88
CA ALA A 45 7.43 -17.62 -2.99
C ALA A 45 8.89 -17.69 -3.48
N ASN A 46 9.72 -16.70 -3.14
CA ASN A 46 11.10 -16.58 -3.61
C ASN A 46 12.09 -16.41 -2.45
N ALA A 47 11.95 -17.19 -1.37
CA ALA A 47 12.74 -17.02 -0.14
C ALA A 47 14.26 -17.08 -0.37
N ILE A 48 14.73 -18.04 -1.18
CA ILE A 48 16.15 -18.18 -1.51
C ILE A 48 16.64 -16.98 -2.32
N GLU A 49 15.95 -16.65 -3.42
CA GLU A 49 16.34 -15.55 -4.30
C GLU A 49 16.31 -14.23 -3.55
N HIS A 50 15.28 -13.99 -2.74
CA HIS A 50 15.15 -12.77 -1.96
C HIS A 50 16.28 -12.64 -0.93
N ALA A 51 16.56 -13.69 -0.14
CA ALA A 51 17.66 -13.67 0.82
C ALA A 51 19.01 -13.44 0.14
N ALA A 52 19.25 -14.08 -1.01
CA ALA A 52 20.45 -13.91 -1.81
C ALA A 52 20.60 -12.47 -2.33
N THR A 53 19.54 -11.92 -2.95
CA THR A 53 19.58 -10.55 -3.46
C THR A 53 19.77 -9.53 -2.33
N VAL A 54 19.08 -9.68 -1.20
CA VAL A 54 19.20 -8.80 -0.02
C VAL A 54 20.60 -8.88 0.59
N THR A 55 21.15 -10.07 0.76
CA THR A 55 22.48 -10.23 1.39
C THR A 55 23.64 -9.98 0.42
N GLY A 56 23.37 -9.83 -0.88
CA GLY A 56 24.41 -9.67 -1.90
C GLY A 56 25.24 -10.94 -2.07
N GLN A 57 24.58 -12.09 -2.05
CA GLN A 57 25.16 -13.43 -2.17
C GLN A 57 24.54 -14.17 -3.35
N GLU A 58 25.15 -15.27 -3.78
CA GLU A 58 24.63 -16.12 -4.85
C GLU A 58 23.45 -16.97 -4.36
N SER A 59 22.37 -17.12 -5.13
CA SER A 59 21.22 -17.96 -4.73
C SER A 59 21.63 -19.41 -4.43
N SER A 60 22.65 -19.93 -5.12
CA SER A 60 23.18 -21.27 -4.89
C SER A 60 23.90 -21.45 -3.55
N SER A 61 24.20 -20.37 -2.81
CA SER A 61 24.81 -20.46 -1.48
C SER A 61 23.80 -20.70 -0.36
N PHE A 62 22.50 -20.66 -0.66
CA PHE A 62 21.43 -20.87 0.31
C PHE A 62 20.81 -22.25 0.18
N GLU A 63 20.49 -22.84 1.32
CA GLU A 63 19.66 -24.04 1.46
C GLU A 63 18.41 -23.64 2.23
N LEU A 64 17.24 -23.93 1.66
CA LEU A 64 15.96 -23.65 2.32
C LEU A 64 15.70 -24.73 3.38
N VAL A 65 15.36 -24.30 4.58
CA VAL A 65 14.88 -25.18 5.66
C VAL A 65 13.39 -24.90 5.83
N ASP A 66 12.55 -25.76 5.25
CA ASP A 66 11.09 -25.63 5.20
C ASP A 66 10.33 -26.74 5.96
N GLU A 67 11.04 -27.73 6.52
CA GLU A 67 10.46 -28.73 7.41
C GLU A 67 10.12 -28.11 8.78
N ASP A 68 8.83 -27.89 9.05
CA ASP A 68 8.36 -27.44 10.37
C ASP A 68 8.15 -28.62 11.33
N GLY A 69 9.00 -28.69 12.36
CA GLY A 69 8.91 -29.68 13.44
C GLY A 69 8.12 -29.21 14.68
N SER A 70 7.46 -28.06 14.63
CA SER A 70 6.69 -27.53 15.76
C SER A 70 5.35 -28.25 15.96
N SER A 71 4.94 -28.42 17.22
CA SER A 71 3.60 -28.92 17.57
C SER A 71 2.54 -27.87 17.23
N ARG A 72 1.47 -28.27 16.56
CA ARG A 72 0.34 -27.40 16.20
C ARG A 72 -0.99 -28.10 16.51
N GLY A 73 -1.81 -27.48 17.35
CA GLY A 73 -3.21 -27.84 17.57
C GLY A 73 -4.08 -27.54 16.37
N GLU A 74 -5.36 -27.95 16.44
CA GLU A 74 -6.33 -27.70 15.37
C GLU A 74 -6.60 -26.18 15.23
N ARG A 75 -6.52 -25.67 14.00
CA ARG A 75 -6.78 -24.25 13.70
C ARG A 75 -8.05 -24.12 12.88
N HIS A 76 -9.04 -23.43 13.44
CA HIS A 76 -10.28 -23.11 12.74
C HIS A 76 -10.17 -21.75 12.06
N TRP A 77 -10.45 -21.70 10.76
CA TRP A 77 -10.55 -20.46 10.00
C TRP A 77 -12.02 -20.11 9.76
N LEU A 78 -12.39 -18.86 10.04
CA LEU A 78 -13.69 -18.29 9.71
C LEU A 78 -13.50 -17.08 8.80
N LEU A 79 -14.03 -17.18 7.59
CA LEU A 79 -14.07 -16.06 6.65
C LEU A 79 -15.44 -15.37 6.76
N TRP A 80 -15.44 -14.13 7.22
CA TRP A 80 -16.64 -13.37 7.51
C TRP A 80 -16.78 -12.21 6.52
N ASN A 81 -17.73 -12.31 5.59
CA ASN A 81 -18.10 -11.21 4.70
C ASN A 81 -19.22 -10.38 5.36
N PRO A 82 -18.99 -9.11 5.76
CA PRO A 82 -20.03 -8.27 6.32
C PRO A 82 -21.24 -8.15 5.38
N PRO A 83 -22.47 -8.15 5.91
CA PRO A 83 -23.65 -8.05 5.08
C PRO A 83 -23.74 -6.67 4.43
N LEU A 84 -24.44 -6.60 3.29
CA LEU A 84 -24.82 -5.33 2.67
C LEU A 84 -25.55 -4.41 3.67
N THR A 85 -25.39 -3.09 3.50
CA THR A 85 -26.12 -2.08 4.26
C THR A 85 -27.63 -2.24 4.02
N LYS A 86 -28.43 -1.66 4.93
CA LYS A 86 -29.89 -1.73 4.77
C LYS A 86 -30.32 -0.97 3.51
N ASP A 87 -29.74 0.21 3.31
CA ASP A 87 -30.04 1.09 2.18
C ASP A 87 -29.71 0.41 0.85
N GLU A 88 -28.57 -0.30 0.78
CA GLU A 88 -28.21 -1.07 -0.41
C GLU A 88 -29.17 -2.23 -0.69
N LYS A 89 -29.57 -2.97 0.36
CA LYS A 89 -30.57 -4.04 0.21
C LYS A 89 -31.93 -3.53 -0.24
N ASP A 90 -32.33 -2.35 0.24
CA ASP A 90 -33.58 -1.72 -0.14
C ASP A 90 -33.48 -1.21 -1.60
N ARG A 91 -32.33 -0.66 -2.03
CA ARG A 91 -32.07 -0.28 -3.42
C ARG A 91 -32.16 -1.45 -4.40
N MET A 92 -31.47 -2.57 -4.12
CA MET A 92 -31.52 -3.77 -4.98
C MET A 92 -32.95 -4.30 -5.14
N ARG A 93 -33.78 -4.20 -4.09
CA ARG A 93 -35.20 -4.61 -4.14
C ARG A 93 -36.06 -3.68 -4.99
N ASP A 94 -35.77 -2.38 -4.98
CA ASP A 94 -36.50 -1.39 -5.77
C ASP A 94 -36.14 -1.51 -7.26
N GLU A 95 -34.87 -1.78 -7.58
CA GLU A 95 -34.38 -2.08 -8.94
C GLU A 95 -35.04 -3.35 -9.51
N GLU A 96 -35.08 -4.46 -8.75
CA GLU A 96 -35.79 -5.69 -9.14
C GLU A 96 -37.29 -5.48 -9.42
N ARG A 97 -37.91 -4.46 -8.80
CA ARG A 97 -39.33 -4.14 -8.97
C ARG A 97 -39.60 -3.17 -10.12
N GLY A 98 -38.56 -2.64 -10.77
CA GLY A 98 -38.69 -1.59 -11.78
C GLY A 98 -39.23 -0.26 -11.20
N GLU A 99 -39.19 -0.10 -9.88
CA GLU A 99 -39.58 1.12 -9.19
C GLU A 99 -38.33 2.00 -9.09
N ASN A 100 -38.14 2.89 -10.07
CA ASN A 100 -37.01 3.81 -10.05
C ASN A 100 -37.26 4.90 -9.01
N ARG A 101 -37.07 4.56 -7.73
CA ARG A 101 -37.15 5.52 -6.64
C ARG A 101 -35.88 6.35 -6.69
N GLN A 102 -36.02 7.61 -7.08
CA GLN A 102 -34.96 8.60 -6.87
C GLN A 102 -34.57 8.50 -5.38
N PRO A 103 -33.30 8.22 -5.05
CA PRO A 103 -32.89 8.04 -3.66
C PRO A 103 -33.33 9.27 -2.87
N ASP A 104 -34.02 9.06 -1.74
CA ASP A 104 -34.42 10.14 -0.84
C ASP A 104 -33.18 10.98 -0.55
N THR A 105 -33.25 12.29 -0.81
CA THR A 105 -32.13 13.24 -0.71
C THR A 105 -31.61 13.45 0.73
N ASP A 106 -32.03 12.61 1.67
CA ASP A 106 -31.81 12.72 3.11
C ASP A 106 -30.97 11.53 3.67
N SER A 107 -30.53 10.58 2.84
CA SER A 107 -29.59 9.52 3.28
C SER A 107 -28.16 10.06 3.32
N THR A 108 -27.61 10.13 4.53
CA THR A 108 -26.27 10.62 4.92
C THR A 108 -25.10 9.74 4.45
N ALA A 109 -25.18 9.16 3.26
CA ALA A 109 -24.16 8.28 2.69
C ALA A 109 -23.95 8.58 1.19
N ARG A 110 -23.97 9.86 0.82
CA ARG A 110 -23.30 10.24 -0.43
C ARG A 110 -21.81 10.24 -0.12
N ASP A 111 -21.11 9.12 -0.36
CA ASP A 111 -19.71 9.24 -0.74
C ASP A 111 -19.72 10.21 -1.92
N SER A 112 -19.10 11.38 -1.75
CA SER A 112 -19.10 12.53 -2.66
C SER A 112 -18.37 12.25 -4.00
N GLN A 113 -18.45 11.02 -4.49
CA GLN A 113 -17.60 10.40 -5.53
C GLN A 113 -18.40 9.74 -6.66
N GLY A 114 -19.67 10.11 -6.87
CA GLY A 114 -20.43 9.88 -8.13
C GLY A 114 -20.88 8.45 -8.46
N ALA A 115 -20.21 7.42 -7.93
CA ALA A 115 -20.56 6.00 -8.09
C ALA A 115 -21.18 5.45 -6.80
N THR A 116 -22.31 4.74 -6.93
CA THR A 116 -23.10 4.25 -5.78
C THR A 116 -23.46 2.78 -5.98
N GLY A 117 -23.38 1.97 -4.92
CA GLY A 117 -23.78 0.56 -4.93
C GLY A 117 -22.76 -0.39 -4.28
N GLY A 118 -23.20 -1.58 -3.87
CA GLY A 118 -22.37 -2.62 -3.25
C GLY A 118 -21.90 -2.31 -1.82
N GLU A 119 -22.54 -1.37 -1.12
CA GLU A 119 -22.10 -0.96 0.22
C GLU A 119 -22.34 -2.04 1.27
N ARG A 120 -21.29 -2.37 2.02
CA ARG A 120 -21.33 -3.32 3.14
C ARG A 120 -21.22 -2.63 4.48
N ARG A 121 -21.71 -3.29 5.53
CA ARG A 121 -21.45 -2.87 6.90
C ARG A 121 -19.95 -2.83 7.15
N SER A 122 -19.49 -1.83 7.91
CA SER A 122 -18.08 -1.67 8.27
C SER A 122 -17.49 -2.95 8.88
N CYS A 123 -16.40 -3.45 8.28
CA CYS A 123 -15.60 -4.55 8.82
C CYS A 123 -15.16 -4.26 10.25
N HIS A 124 -14.62 -3.07 10.51
CA HIS A 124 -14.18 -2.63 11.84
C HIS A 124 -15.26 -2.75 12.93
N VAL A 125 -16.51 -2.41 12.61
CA VAL A 125 -17.64 -2.55 13.54
C VAL A 125 -17.97 -4.03 13.78
N GLN A 126 -17.94 -4.87 12.74
CA GLN A 126 -18.13 -6.32 12.88
C GLN A 126 -17.00 -6.95 13.71
N SER A 127 -15.74 -6.61 13.42
CA SER A 127 -14.55 -7.03 14.16
C SER A 127 -14.67 -6.64 15.64
N LYS A 128 -15.11 -5.41 15.95
CA LYS A 128 -15.39 -4.97 17.32
C LYS A 128 -16.43 -5.85 18.02
N HIS A 129 -17.53 -6.15 17.36
CA HIS A 129 -18.58 -6.97 17.97
C HIS A 129 -18.08 -8.39 18.26
N LEU A 130 -17.40 -9.03 17.31
CA LEU A 130 -16.80 -10.35 17.49
C LEU A 130 -15.76 -10.33 18.62
N PHE A 131 -14.84 -9.35 18.59
CA PHE A 131 -13.82 -9.14 19.61
C PHE A 131 -14.41 -9.04 21.01
N CYS A 132 -15.38 -8.13 21.21
CA CYS A 132 -16.01 -7.96 22.52
C CYS A 132 -16.72 -9.24 22.95
N SER A 133 -17.43 -9.90 22.04
CA SER A 133 -18.14 -11.15 22.33
C SER A 133 -17.20 -12.28 22.78
N LEU A 134 -16.03 -12.39 22.16
CA LEU A 134 -15.05 -13.42 22.49
C LEU A 134 -14.30 -13.11 23.78
N VAL A 135 -13.89 -11.84 23.98
CA VAL A 135 -13.28 -11.39 25.23
C VAL A 135 -14.22 -11.62 26.42
N LEU A 136 -15.51 -11.31 26.27
CA LEU A 136 -16.52 -11.54 27.31
C LEU A 136 -16.73 -13.03 27.65
N ARG A 137 -16.36 -13.94 26.75
CA ARG A 137 -16.36 -15.40 26.99
C ARG A 137 -15.07 -15.92 27.61
N GLY A 138 -14.12 -15.03 27.94
CA GLY A 138 -12.87 -15.36 28.62
C GLY A 138 -11.68 -15.64 27.69
N TYR A 139 -11.89 -15.63 26.37
CA TYR A 139 -10.81 -15.83 25.40
C TYR A 139 -9.85 -14.65 25.36
N GLN A 140 -8.57 -14.94 25.13
CA GLN A 140 -7.56 -13.96 24.83
C GLN A 140 -7.53 -13.69 23.31
N VAL A 141 -7.87 -12.46 22.93
CA VAL A 141 -8.13 -12.08 21.53
C VAL A 141 -7.16 -10.99 21.09
N ALA A 142 -6.52 -11.16 19.93
CA ALA A 142 -5.93 -10.04 19.19
C ALA A 142 -6.75 -9.71 17.96
N CYS A 143 -7.00 -8.42 17.74
CA CYS A 143 -7.58 -7.89 16.52
C CYS A 143 -6.52 -7.08 15.77
N PHE A 144 -6.12 -7.52 14.59
CA PHE A 144 -5.15 -6.82 13.76
C PHE A 144 -5.83 -5.90 12.76
N SER A 145 -5.47 -4.61 12.74
CA SER A 145 -6.05 -3.58 11.87
C SER A 145 -4.96 -2.72 11.24
N ASN A 146 -5.21 -2.21 10.03
CA ASN A 146 -4.18 -1.61 9.18
C ASN A 146 -3.71 -0.22 9.64
N THR A 147 -4.44 0.47 10.52
CA THR A 147 -4.09 1.83 10.95
C THR A 147 -3.95 1.95 12.48
N ARG A 148 -2.95 2.73 12.90
CA ARG A 148 -2.77 3.09 14.32
C ARG A 148 -4.01 3.76 14.90
N GLN A 149 -4.64 4.66 14.13
CA GLN A 149 -5.81 5.40 14.58
C GLN A 149 -7.00 4.46 14.81
N ASN A 150 -7.22 3.48 13.93
CA ASN A 150 -8.25 2.46 14.14
C ASN A 150 -7.96 1.63 15.39
N CYS A 151 -6.72 1.18 15.58
CA CYS A 151 -6.35 0.38 16.76
C CYS A 151 -6.66 1.13 18.06
N GLU A 152 -6.28 2.40 18.16
CA GLU A 152 -6.54 3.24 19.34
C GLU A 152 -8.05 3.43 19.57
N LYS A 153 -8.77 3.82 18.51
CA LYS A 153 -10.21 4.08 18.55
C LYS A 153 -10.99 2.83 18.97
N TYR A 154 -10.74 1.69 18.31
CA TYR A 154 -11.49 0.47 18.54
C TYR A 154 -11.05 -0.29 19.80
N ALA A 155 -9.80 -0.15 20.26
CA ALA A 155 -9.41 -0.61 21.60
C ALA A 155 -10.22 0.11 22.68
N GLN A 156 -10.27 1.45 22.63
CA GLN A 156 -11.02 2.25 23.59
C GLN A 156 -12.52 1.91 23.56
N TRP A 157 -13.10 1.80 22.37
CA TRP A 157 -14.52 1.46 22.22
C TRP A 157 -14.83 0.03 22.67
N SER A 158 -13.91 -0.91 22.45
CA SER A 158 -14.05 -2.30 22.90
C SER A 158 -13.95 -2.39 24.42
N GLY A 159 -12.98 -1.72 25.04
CA GLY A 159 -12.83 -1.68 26.50
C GLY A 159 -14.07 -1.16 27.20
N ARG A 160 -14.66 -0.05 26.69
CA ARG A 160 -15.92 0.49 27.21
C ARG A 160 -17.09 -0.50 27.05
N THR A 161 -17.25 -1.08 25.86
CA THR A 161 -18.33 -2.05 25.60
C THR A 161 -18.20 -3.30 26.48
N VAL A 162 -16.98 -3.79 26.71
CA VAL A 162 -16.72 -4.90 27.63
C VAL A 162 -17.10 -4.51 29.06
N ALA A 163 -16.68 -3.35 29.54
CA ALA A 163 -17.00 -2.89 30.90
C ALA A 163 -18.51 -2.68 31.13
N GLU A 164 -19.24 -2.17 30.14
CA GLU A 164 -20.69 -1.96 30.20
C GLU A 164 -21.47 -3.29 30.18
N ALA A 165 -21.02 -4.27 29.38
CA ALA A 165 -21.74 -5.53 29.17
C ALA A 165 -21.63 -6.52 30.34
N VAL A 166 -20.59 -6.42 31.17
CA VAL A 166 -20.29 -7.38 32.26
C VAL A 166 -21.44 -7.52 33.28
N GLY A 167 -22.28 -6.50 33.44
CA GLY A 167 -23.47 -6.55 34.31
C GLY A 167 -24.70 -7.25 33.69
N GLU A 168 -24.67 -7.58 32.41
CA GLU A 168 -25.81 -8.12 31.65
C GLU A 168 -25.60 -9.55 31.15
N ILE A 169 -24.43 -10.16 31.42
CA ILE A 169 -24.08 -11.49 30.91
C ILE A 169 -24.68 -12.59 31.79
N ASP A 170 -25.44 -13.49 31.18
CA ASP A 170 -25.86 -14.72 31.83
C ASP A 170 -24.66 -15.68 31.95
N THR A 171 -24.12 -15.78 33.16
CA THR A 171 -23.00 -16.70 33.50
C THR A 171 -23.33 -18.18 33.31
N ALA A 172 -24.59 -18.56 33.04
CA ALA A 172 -24.97 -19.94 32.76
C ALA A 172 -24.55 -20.42 31.36
N ASP A 173 -24.40 -19.51 30.40
CA ASP A 173 -24.09 -19.86 29.01
C ASP A 173 -22.58 -19.88 28.70
N PHE A 174 -21.74 -19.30 29.56
CA PHE A 174 -20.29 -19.12 29.30
C PHE A 174 -19.45 -19.25 30.58
N PRO A 175 -18.22 -19.81 30.51
CA PRO A 175 -17.30 -19.76 31.63
C PRO A 175 -17.01 -18.30 31.99
N PRO A 176 -17.18 -17.89 33.28
CA PRO A 176 -16.98 -16.51 33.67
C PRO A 176 -15.53 -16.11 33.41
N LEU A 177 -15.34 -14.86 32.93
CA LEU A 177 -14.04 -14.20 32.96
C LEU A 177 -13.40 -14.41 34.35
N PRO A 178 -12.13 -14.81 34.44
CA PRO A 178 -11.41 -14.75 35.70
C PRO A 178 -11.51 -13.32 36.23
N ASP A 179 -12.11 -13.16 37.42
CA ASP A 179 -12.39 -11.86 38.04
C ASP A 179 -13.39 -10.98 37.28
N ILE A 180 -14.51 -11.55 36.80
CA ILE A 180 -15.60 -10.81 36.13
C ILE A 180 -16.18 -9.64 36.97
N GLU A 181 -15.97 -9.65 38.29
CA GLU A 181 -16.38 -8.57 39.20
C GLU A 181 -15.36 -7.41 39.30
N ASP A 182 -14.24 -7.47 38.58
CA ASP A 182 -13.16 -6.48 38.62
C ASP A 182 -13.53 -5.19 37.86
N PRO A 183 -13.62 -4.02 38.53
CA PRO A 183 -13.93 -2.75 37.88
C PRO A 183 -12.84 -2.27 36.91
N SER A 184 -11.67 -2.92 36.84
CA SER A 184 -10.62 -2.60 35.85
C SER A 184 -10.72 -3.42 34.55
N LEU A 185 -11.91 -3.91 34.17
CA LEU A 185 -12.09 -4.68 32.92
C LEU A 185 -11.84 -3.85 31.65
N GLU A 186 -12.11 -2.54 31.69
CA GLU A 186 -11.68 -1.62 30.63
C GLU A 186 -10.14 -1.61 30.49
N ASP A 187 -9.43 -1.88 31.59
CA ASP A 187 -7.97 -1.95 31.61
C ASP A 187 -7.39 -3.24 31.00
N ARG A 188 -8.23 -4.23 30.72
CA ARG A 188 -7.84 -5.52 30.11
C ARG A 188 -7.89 -5.51 28.59
N VAL A 189 -8.34 -4.40 27.98
CA VAL A 189 -8.30 -4.17 26.53
C VAL A 189 -7.33 -3.03 26.22
N ARG A 190 -6.40 -3.24 25.29
CA ARG A 190 -5.35 -2.26 24.95
C ARG A 190 -5.14 -2.11 23.44
N ALA A 191 -4.63 -0.96 23.03
CA ALA A 191 -4.09 -0.76 21.69
C ALA A 191 -2.58 -1.06 21.68
N TYR A 192 -2.07 -1.61 20.58
CA TYR A 192 -0.66 -1.90 20.39
C TYR A 192 -0.18 -1.50 19.00
N HIS A 193 0.78 -0.58 18.92
CA HIS A 193 1.31 -0.11 17.63
C HIS A 193 2.75 0.39 17.75
N GLY A 194 3.41 0.60 16.61
CA GLY A 194 4.85 0.88 16.54
C GLY A 194 5.33 2.15 17.26
N SER A 195 4.45 3.12 17.53
CA SER A 195 4.83 4.31 18.33
C SER A 195 4.81 4.08 19.85
N LEU A 196 4.37 2.92 20.33
CA LEU A 196 4.49 2.55 21.74
C LEU A 196 5.93 2.11 22.03
N ASN A 197 6.56 2.76 23.01
CA ASN A 197 7.96 2.56 23.36
C ASN A 197 8.13 2.46 24.88
N GLY A 198 9.15 1.74 25.33
CA GLY A 198 9.51 1.63 26.75
C GLY A 198 8.46 0.89 27.58
N ALA A 199 8.14 1.42 28.77
CA ALA A 199 7.30 0.74 29.76
C ALA A 199 5.88 0.39 29.26
N PRO A 200 5.11 1.30 28.60
CA PRO A 200 3.77 0.97 28.11
C PRO A 200 3.73 -0.26 27.19
N ARG A 201 4.75 -0.44 26.34
CA ARG A 201 4.87 -1.60 25.46
C ARG A 201 5.13 -2.87 26.28
N ALA A 202 6.11 -2.84 27.17
CA ALA A 202 6.48 -3.97 28.01
C ALA A 202 5.35 -4.41 28.94
N ASP A 203 4.54 -3.47 29.44
CA ASP A 203 3.37 -3.75 30.27
C ASP A 203 2.30 -4.51 29.47
N ILE A 204 2.09 -4.14 28.20
CA ILE A 204 1.14 -4.84 27.32
C ILE A 204 1.64 -6.25 26.99
N GLU A 205 2.91 -6.39 26.59
CA GLU A 205 3.51 -7.68 26.27
C GLU A 205 3.47 -8.64 27.48
N THR A 206 3.79 -8.12 28.67
CA THR A 206 3.71 -8.90 29.93
C THR A 206 2.27 -9.21 30.30
N GLY A 207 1.35 -8.26 30.11
CA GLY A 207 -0.07 -8.45 30.36
C GLY A 207 -0.69 -9.52 29.46
N LEU A 208 -0.28 -9.58 28.20
CA LEU A 208 -0.66 -10.65 27.27
C LEU A 208 -0.09 -11.99 27.74
N ARG A 209 1.21 -12.07 28.04
CA ARG A 209 1.84 -13.33 28.48
C ARG A 209 1.25 -13.90 29.78
N THR A 210 0.79 -13.02 30.68
CA THR A 210 0.20 -13.39 31.97
C THR A 210 -1.31 -13.59 31.93
N GLY A 211 -1.98 -13.22 30.82
CA GLY A 211 -3.44 -13.22 30.70
C GLY A 211 -4.14 -12.09 31.47
N ALA A 212 -3.40 -11.10 31.98
CA ALA A 212 -3.96 -9.90 32.58
C ALA A 212 -4.64 -9.00 31.52
N ILE A 213 -4.09 -8.99 30.29
CA ILE A 213 -4.73 -8.37 29.13
C ILE A 213 -5.43 -9.47 28.34
N ARG A 214 -6.74 -9.31 28.17
CA ARG A 214 -7.60 -10.27 27.46
C ARG A 214 -7.84 -9.87 26.01
N GLY A 215 -7.69 -8.59 25.69
CA GLY A 215 -7.93 -8.09 24.36
C GLY A 215 -6.85 -7.11 23.92
N VAL A 216 -6.35 -7.26 22.70
CA VAL A 216 -5.47 -6.26 22.09
C VAL A 216 -5.92 -5.92 20.68
N TRP A 217 -5.98 -4.63 20.36
CA TRP A 217 -6.08 -4.16 18.98
C TRP A 217 -4.69 -3.74 18.52
N SER A 218 -4.21 -4.26 17.39
CA SER A 218 -2.84 -4.02 16.97
C SER A 218 -2.68 -3.76 15.48
N THR A 219 -1.66 -2.99 15.12
CA THR A 219 -1.14 -2.96 13.74
C THR A 219 -0.19 -4.14 13.50
N SER A 220 0.51 -4.14 12.37
CA SER A 220 1.62 -5.06 12.09
C SER A 220 2.71 -5.11 13.17
N ALA A 221 2.75 -4.17 14.11
CA ALA A 221 3.75 -4.09 15.18
C ALA A 221 3.74 -5.30 16.13
N LEU A 222 2.59 -5.94 16.34
CA LEU A 222 2.47 -7.18 17.13
C LEU A 222 2.66 -8.43 16.24
N GLY A 223 2.63 -8.25 14.91
CA GLY A 223 2.81 -9.31 13.93
C GLY A 223 4.25 -9.80 13.82
N ILE A 224 5.24 -9.02 14.27
CA ILE A 224 6.67 -9.27 14.04
C ILE A 224 7.41 -9.54 15.34
N GLY A 225 8.15 -10.65 15.45
CA GLY A 225 9.25 -10.87 16.41
C GLY A 225 9.01 -10.74 17.93
N VAL A 226 7.80 -10.44 18.41
CA VAL A 226 7.52 -10.29 19.86
C VAL A 226 7.05 -11.61 20.48
N ASP A 227 7.63 -11.96 21.62
CA ASP A 227 7.17 -13.08 22.46
C ASP A 227 6.04 -12.63 23.39
N ILE A 228 4.79 -12.71 22.91
CA ILE A 228 3.58 -12.41 23.68
C ILE A 228 2.90 -13.65 24.27
N GLY A 229 3.54 -14.82 24.16
CA GLY A 229 2.86 -16.10 24.33
C GLY A 229 1.92 -16.40 23.16
N SER A 230 0.85 -17.13 23.44
CA SER A 230 -0.14 -17.56 22.45
C SER A 230 -1.52 -17.03 22.78
N LEU A 231 -2.25 -16.67 21.74
CA LEU A 231 -3.62 -16.19 21.85
C LEU A 231 -4.60 -17.33 21.53
N ASP A 232 -5.82 -17.23 22.06
CA ASP A 232 -6.89 -18.18 21.74
C ASP A 232 -7.51 -17.84 20.38
N VAL A 233 -7.67 -16.53 20.11
CA VAL A 233 -8.31 -16.03 18.89
C VAL A 233 -7.53 -14.89 18.26
N VAL A 234 -7.37 -14.94 16.95
CA VAL A 234 -6.92 -13.81 16.12
C VAL A 234 -8.05 -13.37 15.21
N ILE A 235 -8.34 -12.07 15.19
CA ILE A 235 -9.25 -11.42 14.26
C ILE A 235 -8.41 -10.56 13.32
N LEU A 236 -8.57 -10.74 12.02
CA LEU A 236 -7.99 -9.91 10.98
C LEU A 236 -9.10 -8.94 10.52
N ASP A 237 -8.92 -7.67 10.85
CA ASP A 237 -9.87 -6.58 10.58
C ASP A 237 -9.60 -5.99 9.19
N GLY A 238 -10.12 -6.69 8.18
CA GLY A 238 -9.72 -6.58 6.78
C GLY A 238 -8.58 -7.53 6.41
N TYR A 239 -8.38 -7.75 5.11
CA TYR A 239 -7.23 -8.46 4.61
C TYR A 239 -5.95 -7.64 4.91
N PRO A 240 -4.91 -8.27 5.48
CA PRO A 240 -3.64 -7.61 5.76
C PRO A 240 -2.93 -7.03 4.52
N GLY A 241 -3.30 -7.49 3.32
CA GLY A 241 -2.72 -7.03 2.05
C GLY A 241 -1.85 -8.10 1.37
N SER A 242 -1.38 -9.10 2.12
CA SER A 242 -0.65 -10.26 1.58
C SER A 242 -0.97 -11.56 2.34
N LEU A 243 -0.76 -12.70 1.67
CA LEU A 243 -0.90 -14.02 2.28
C LEU A 243 0.15 -14.20 3.38
N MET A 244 1.37 -13.73 3.13
CA MET A 244 2.46 -13.75 4.11
C MET A 244 2.05 -13.09 5.44
N GLU A 245 1.54 -11.85 5.42
CA GLU A 245 1.12 -11.16 6.65
C GLU A 245 -0.09 -11.84 7.29
N THR A 246 -1.03 -12.33 6.48
CA THR A 246 -2.19 -13.10 6.94
C THR A 246 -1.79 -14.31 7.78
N PHE A 247 -0.86 -15.13 7.29
CA PHE A 247 -0.40 -16.31 8.02
C PHE A 247 0.50 -15.97 9.21
N GLN A 248 1.31 -14.91 9.13
CA GLN A 248 2.09 -14.43 10.28
C GLN A 248 1.19 -14.02 11.44
N TRP A 249 0.15 -13.24 11.17
CA TRP A 249 -0.77 -12.76 12.20
C TRP A 249 -1.63 -13.90 12.73
N ALA A 250 -2.13 -14.78 11.86
CA ALA A 250 -2.82 -16.01 12.23
C ALA A 250 -1.94 -16.93 13.11
N GLY A 251 -0.63 -16.95 12.85
CA GLY A 251 0.35 -17.71 13.64
C GLY A 251 0.49 -17.24 15.10
N ARG A 252 -0.08 -16.09 15.48
CA ARG A 252 -0.14 -15.63 16.88
C ARG A 252 -1.20 -16.37 17.70
N ALA A 253 -2.12 -17.09 17.05
CA ALA A 253 -3.11 -17.93 17.71
C ALA A 253 -2.66 -19.40 17.77
N GLY A 254 -2.91 -20.02 18.92
CA GLY A 254 -2.63 -21.44 19.19
C GLY A 254 -1.25 -21.68 19.81
N ARG A 255 -1.19 -22.57 20.81
CA ARG A 255 0.05 -23.01 21.47
C ARG A 255 0.05 -24.50 21.66
N GLY A 256 1.19 -25.12 21.31
CA GLY A 256 1.31 -26.55 21.44
C GLY A 256 0.20 -27.24 20.65
N ASP A 257 -0.61 -28.03 21.36
CA ASP A 257 -1.72 -28.80 20.79
C ASP A 257 -3.10 -28.16 21.04
N ASP A 258 -3.15 -26.95 21.63
CA ASP A 258 -4.42 -26.26 21.92
C ASP A 258 -5.09 -25.76 20.63
N GLU A 259 -6.41 -25.92 20.55
CA GLU A 259 -7.22 -25.43 19.43
C GLU A 259 -7.24 -23.89 19.40
N CYS A 260 -7.29 -23.30 18.20
CA CYS A 260 -7.39 -21.85 18.05
C CYS A 260 -8.32 -21.42 16.91
N LEU A 261 -8.78 -20.18 16.99
CA LEU A 261 -9.67 -19.57 15.99
C LEU A 261 -8.98 -18.39 15.31
N VAL A 262 -9.07 -18.35 13.98
CA VAL A 262 -8.68 -17.20 13.17
C VAL A 262 -9.89 -16.72 12.38
N VAL A 263 -10.24 -15.44 12.53
CA VAL A 263 -11.38 -14.83 11.84
C VAL A 263 -10.90 -13.73 10.91
N LEU A 264 -11.08 -13.89 9.60
CA LEU A 264 -10.88 -12.80 8.63
C LEU A 264 -12.20 -12.10 8.40
N VAL A 265 -12.31 -10.83 8.79
CA VAL A 265 -13.49 -9.99 8.59
C VAL A 265 -13.21 -9.05 7.41
N GLY A 266 -13.66 -9.43 6.21
CA GLY A 266 -13.30 -8.68 5.00
C GLY A 266 -13.96 -7.30 4.91
N GLY A 267 -13.20 -6.34 4.40
CA GLY A 267 -13.65 -5.02 3.96
C GLY A 267 -14.34 -5.05 2.60
N ASN A 268 -14.71 -3.87 2.08
CA ASN A 268 -15.40 -3.74 0.79
C ASN A 268 -14.45 -3.39 -0.37
N ASP A 269 -13.14 -3.50 -0.16
CA ASP A 269 -12.14 -3.23 -1.19
C ASP A 269 -11.88 -4.49 -2.05
N PRO A 270 -11.19 -4.35 -3.20
CA PRO A 270 -11.11 -5.43 -4.20
C PRO A 270 -10.39 -6.68 -3.69
N LEU A 271 -9.32 -6.51 -2.90
CA LEU A 271 -8.52 -7.64 -2.41
C LEU A 271 -9.30 -8.47 -1.39
N ASP A 272 -9.93 -7.81 -0.42
CA ASP A 272 -10.74 -8.47 0.60
C ASP A 272 -11.88 -9.28 -0.01
N GLN A 273 -12.62 -8.69 -0.96
CA GLN A 273 -13.75 -9.36 -1.59
C GLN A 273 -13.28 -10.53 -2.47
N ARG A 274 -12.16 -10.38 -3.19
CA ARG A 274 -11.57 -11.47 -3.98
C ARG A 274 -11.15 -12.66 -3.10
N ILE A 275 -10.52 -12.42 -1.95
CA ILE A 275 -10.16 -13.48 -0.99
C ILE A 275 -11.39 -14.16 -0.41
N LEU A 276 -12.48 -13.42 -0.16
CA LEU A 276 -13.72 -13.98 0.36
C LEU A 276 -14.52 -14.78 -0.68
N GLU A 277 -14.42 -14.41 -1.95
CA GLU A 277 -15.08 -15.09 -3.08
C GLU A 277 -14.35 -16.37 -3.49
N GLU A 278 -13.02 -16.35 -3.42
CA GLU A 278 -12.16 -17.49 -3.72
C GLU A 278 -11.33 -17.89 -2.48
N PRO A 279 -11.98 -18.46 -1.44
CA PRO A 279 -11.33 -18.72 -0.16
C PRO A 279 -10.19 -19.74 -0.27
N ASP A 280 -10.25 -20.65 -1.24
CA ASP A 280 -9.21 -21.64 -1.50
C ASP A 280 -7.87 -20.97 -1.82
N ARG A 281 -7.87 -19.76 -2.42
CA ARG A 281 -6.62 -19.01 -2.68
C ARG A 281 -5.88 -18.63 -1.41
N LEU A 282 -6.60 -18.45 -0.30
CA LEU A 282 -5.97 -18.16 0.97
C LEU A 282 -5.11 -19.34 1.44
N PHE A 283 -5.48 -20.57 1.10
CA PHE A 283 -4.84 -21.80 1.60
C PHE A 283 -3.94 -22.47 0.57
N ASP A 284 -4.34 -22.46 -0.70
CA ASP A 284 -3.69 -23.12 -1.82
C ASP A 284 -2.96 -22.14 -2.76
N GLY A 285 -3.10 -20.83 -2.52
CA GLY A 285 -2.49 -19.80 -3.35
C GLY A 285 -0.97 -19.75 -3.23
N ASP A 286 -0.31 -19.41 -4.33
CA ASP A 286 1.11 -19.08 -4.32
C ASP A 286 1.34 -17.80 -3.50
N PHE A 287 2.28 -17.86 -2.56
CA PHE A 287 2.70 -16.68 -1.81
C PHE A 287 3.26 -15.61 -2.73
N GLU A 288 3.14 -14.34 -2.35
CA GLU A 288 3.64 -13.25 -3.15
C GLU A 288 5.18 -13.20 -3.15
N LYS A 289 5.76 -12.69 -4.24
CA LYS A 289 7.22 -12.52 -4.34
C LYS A 289 7.66 -11.23 -3.67
N ALA A 290 8.66 -11.31 -2.80
CA ALA A 290 9.31 -10.14 -2.22
C ALA A 290 10.39 -9.62 -3.18
N ILE A 291 10.28 -8.34 -3.57
CA ILE A 291 11.16 -7.72 -4.56
C ILE A 291 12.07 -6.69 -3.91
N VAL A 292 13.32 -6.67 -4.36
CA VAL A 292 14.30 -5.61 -4.08
C VAL A 292 15.03 -5.27 -5.36
N ASN A 293 15.43 -4.01 -5.50
CA ASN A 293 16.17 -3.48 -6.63
C ASN A 293 17.44 -2.75 -6.12
N PRO A 294 18.54 -3.49 -5.86
CA PRO A 294 19.80 -2.88 -5.40
C PRO A 294 20.47 -1.99 -6.45
N GLU A 295 20.06 -2.10 -7.72
CA GLU A 295 20.53 -1.28 -8.84
C GLU A 295 19.68 -0.02 -9.06
N ASN A 296 18.79 0.31 -8.12
CA ASN A 296 18.00 1.53 -8.19
C ASN A 296 18.93 2.76 -8.16
N GLU A 297 18.96 3.49 -9.29
CA GLU A 297 19.84 4.64 -9.49
C GLU A 297 19.59 5.80 -8.51
N ALA A 298 18.35 5.95 -8.02
CA ALA A 298 18.00 7.01 -7.07
C ALA A 298 18.56 6.77 -5.65
N ILE A 299 19.10 5.58 -5.37
CA ILE A 299 19.64 5.23 -4.06
C ILE A 299 21.08 4.72 -4.10
N VAL A 300 21.55 4.21 -5.26
CA VAL A 300 22.90 3.63 -5.37
C VAL A 300 23.99 4.66 -5.13
N ASP A 301 23.79 5.88 -5.62
CA ASP A 301 24.73 6.99 -5.52
C ASP A 301 25.12 7.29 -4.07
N ASP A 302 24.13 7.45 -3.18
CA ASP A 302 24.34 7.67 -1.74
C ASP A 302 25.18 6.55 -1.10
N HIS A 303 24.92 5.30 -1.50
CA HIS A 303 25.62 4.14 -0.96
C HIS A 303 27.03 3.98 -1.54
N LEU A 304 27.29 4.41 -2.78
CA LEU A 304 28.62 4.43 -3.37
C LEU A 304 29.52 5.47 -2.71
N VAL A 305 28.99 6.67 -2.41
CA VAL A 305 29.74 7.68 -1.66
C VAL A 305 30.09 7.14 -0.26
N CYS A 306 29.14 6.51 0.44
CA CYS A 306 29.44 5.84 1.70
C CYS A 306 30.50 4.73 1.54
N ALA A 307 30.38 3.90 0.51
CA ALA A 307 31.32 2.81 0.26
C ALA A 307 32.74 3.34 0.02
N ALA A 308 32.87 4.47 -0.69
CA ALA A 308 34.14 5.13 -0.98
C ALA A 308 34.78 5.80 0.26
N ASP A 309 33.96 6.26 1.20
CA ASP A 309 34.39 6.78 2.51
C ASP A 309 34.94 5.64 3.40
N GLU A 310 34.21 4.51 3.44
CA GLU A 310 34.61 3.32 4.18
C GLU A 310 35.93 2.72 3.65
N TRP A 311 36.04 2.58 2.32
CA TRP A 311 37.24 2.11 1.64
C TRP A 311 37.23 2.52 0.15
N PRO A 312 38.37 2.93 -0.46
CA PRO A 312 38.38 3.41 -1.84
C PRO A 312 37.76 2.44 -2.83
N LEU A 313 36.80 2.92 -3.63
CA LEU A 313 36.15 2.13 -4.68
C LEU A 313 37.16 1.77 -5.77
N GLY A 314 37.10 0.55 -6.27
CA GLY A 314 37.88 0.09 -7.42
C GLY A 314 36.98 -0.50 -8.51
N LEU A 315 37.53 -0.72 -9.70
CA LEU A 315 36.77 -1.30 -10.82
C LEU A 315 36.15 -2.67 -10.50
N ALA A 316 36.79 -3.46 -9.63
CA ALA A 316 36.27 -4.76 -9.21
C ALA A 316 35.04 -4.67 -8.29
N ASP A 317 34.66 -3.47 -7.82
CA ASP A 317 33.45 -3.27 -7.01
C ASP A 317 32.16 -3.33 -7.85
N GLU A 318 32.26 -3.31 -9.18
CA GLU A 318 31.13 -3.55 -10.10
C GLU A 318 30.36 -4.84 -9.75
N ARG A 319 31.06 -5.91 -9.34
CA ARG A 319 30.40 -7.16 -8.91
C ARG A 319 29.47 -7.01 -7.70
N TRP A 320 29.67 -5.99 -6.88
CA TRP A 320 28.84 -5.72 -5.70
C TRP A 320 27.66 -4.84 -6.06
N PHE A 321 27.85 -3.83 -6.93
CA PHE A 321 26.86 -2.79 -7.21
C PHE A 321 26.12 -2.97 -8.55
N GLY A 322 26.49 -3.96 -9.35
CA GLY A 322 25.83 -4.30 -10.61
C GLY A 322 26.21 -3.37 -11.77
N ASP A 323 25.46 -3.50 -12.86
CA ASP A 323 25.75 -2.84 -14.14
C ASP A 323 25.64 -1.31 -14.07
N VAL A 324 24.95 -0.77 -13.06
CA VAL A 324 24.82 0.69 -12.83
C VAL A 324 26.10 1.33 -12.28
N PHE A 325 27.04 0.53 -11.76
CA PHE A 325 28.23 1.03 -11.07
C PHE A 325 29.11 1.97 -11.91
N PRO A 326 29.48 1.66 -13.18
CA PRO A 326 30.39 2.51 -13.95
C PRO A 326 29.81 3.90 -14.23
N ASP A 327 28.53 3.97 -14.56
CA ASP A 327 27.84 5.23 -14.85
C ASP A 327 27.63 6.04 -13.57
N ALA A 328 27.24 5.39 -12.47
CA ALA A 328 27.09 6.02 -11.16
C ALA A 328 28.40 6.65 -10.65
N VAL A 329 29.52 5.92 -10.72
CA VAL A 329 30.84 6.45 -10.33
C VAL A 329 31.24 7.66 -11.20
N THR A 330 30.97 7.59 -12.49
CA THR A 330 31.22 8.71 -13.42
C THR A 330 30.39 9.93 -13.07
N ARG A 331 29.09 9.74 -12.77
CA ARG A 331 28.15 10.79 -12.34
C ARG A 331 28.62 11.47 -11.05
N LEU A 332 29.00 10.67 -10.06
CA LEU A 332 29.48 11.13 -8.75
C LEU A 332 30.83 11.84 -8.82
N GLU A 333 31.74 11.39 -9.70
CA GLU A 333 33.02 12.08 -9.97
C GLU A 333 32.77 13.45 -10.59
N GLN A 334 31.86 13.54 -11.57
CA GLN A 334 31.48 14.81 -12.19
C GLN A 334 30.77 15.76 -11.23
N ALA A 335 29.95 15.21 -10.32
CA ALA A 335 29.31 15.97 -9.24
C ALA A 335 30.30 16.42 -8.14
N GLY A 336 31.55 15.97 -8.19
CA GLY A 336 32.57 16.28 -7.19
C GLY A 336 32.34 15.60 -5.84
N GLN A 337 31.51 14.55 -5.79
CA GLN A 337 31.27 13.72 -4.60
C GLN A 337 32.27 12.56 -4.50
N LEU A 338 32.93 12.20 -5.61
CA LEU A 338 34.06 11.29 -5.63
C LEU A 338 35.29 11.99 -6.21
N THR A 339 36.46 11.70 -5.63
CA THR A 339 37.76 12.09 -6.18
C THR A 339 38.47 10.85 -6.71
N ARG A 340 38.88 10.90 -7.97
CA ARG A 340 39.65 9.86 -8.63
C ARG A 340 41.14 9.99 -8.32
N ASP A 341 41.75 8.89 -7.90
CA ASP A 341 43.18 8.75 -7.62
C ASP A 341 43.80 7.75 -8.62
N LEU A 342 45.01 8.07 -9.11
CA LEU A 342 45.67 7.42 -10.24
C LEU A 342 47.09 6.90 -9.91
N ASP A 343 47.44 6.75 -8.63
CA ASP A 343 48.80 6.38 -8.21
C ASP A 343 49.30 5.03 -8.79
N GLU A 344 48.60 3.91 -8.52
CA GLU A 344 48.98 2.57 -9.03
C GLU A 344 47.80 1.83 -9.69
N THR A 345 46.61 1.96 -9.11
CA THR A 345 45.33 1.44 -9.64
C THR A 345 44.29 2.54 -9.55
N VAL A 346 43.40 2.62 -10.54
CA VAL A 346 42.30 3.60 -10.52
C VAL A 346 41.39 3.29 -9.33
N VAL A 347 41.29 4.25 -8.42
CA VAL A 347 40.40 4.19 -7.26
C VAL A 347 39.67 5.50 -7.07
N TRP A 348 38.50 5.44 -6.44
CA TRP A 348 37.70 6.61 -6.07
C TRP A 348 37.55 6.70 -4.56
N ARG A 349 37.66 7.92 -4.04
CA ARG A 349 37.45 8.24 -2.62
C ARG A 349 36.31 9.22 -2.49
N ALA A 350 35.56 9.15 -1.39
CA ALA A 350 34.55 10.15 -1.08
C ALA A 350 35.20 11.55 -1.00
N ALA A 351 34.55 12.54 -1.59
CA ALA A 351 34.91 13.94 -1.50
C ALA A 351 33.90 14.63 -0.57
N GLY A 352 34.33 15.04 0.62
CA GLY A 352 33.42 15.64 1.61
C GLY A 352 33.92 15.57 3.05
N GLU A 353 33.09 16.08 3.97
CA GLU A 353 33.31 16.04 5.42
C GLU A 353 33.02 14.64 6.02
N ASP A 354 33.60 14.36 7.19
CA ASP A 354 33.38 13.13 7.95
C ASP A 354 31.88 12.90 8.25
N ASN A 355 31.45 11.63 8.34
CA ASN A 355 30.09 11.18 8.75
C ASN A 355 29.00 11.12 7.65
N ILE A 356 29.38 10.88 6.39
CA ILE A 356 28.47 10.71 5.24
C ILE A 356 27.36 9.67 5.52
N GLN A 357 27.67 8.60 6.25
CA GLN A 357 26.72 7.55 6.60
C GLN A 357 25.52 8.03 7.46
N TYR A 358 25.62 9.19 8.12
CA TYR A 358 24.53 9.74 8.93
C TYR A 358 23.58 10.64 8.13
N SER A 359 23.96 11.08 6.93
CA SER A 359 23.07 11.80 6.02
C SER A 359 22.28 10.86 5.10
N THR A 360 22.74 9.62 4.90
CA THR A 360 22.03 8.60 4.13
C THR A 360 20.90 7.96 4.93
N GLY A 361 19.67 8.42 4.71
CA GLY A 361 18.47 7.82 5.31
C GLY A 361 18.14 6.45 4.71
N LEU A 362 17.87 5.43 5.54
CA LEU A 362 17.48 4.10 5.07
C LEU A 362 16.00 3.96 4.70
N ARG A 363 15.12 4.80 5.27
CA ARG A 363 13.66 4.69 5.10
C ARG A 363 13.05 5.73 4.16
N ASN A 364 13.74 6.85 3.97
CA ASN A 364 13.24 7.96 3.15
C ASN A 364 14.27 8.24 2.04
N THR A 365 13.78 8.67 0.88
CA THR A 365 14.56 9.18 -0.24
C THR A 365 14.22 10.65 -0.47
N GLY A 366 15.20 11.44 -0.92
CA GLY A 366 14.98 12.82 -1.35
C GLY A 366 14.87 13.88 -0.26
N GLN A 367 14.36 15.06 -0.68
CA GLN A 367 14.29 16.27 0.13
C GLN A 367 13.25 16.18 1.24
N ARG A 368 13.57 16.76 2.41
CA ARG A 368 12.66 16.84 3.57
C ARG A 368 12.15 18.26 3.79
N ILE A 369 10.88 18.34 4.20
CA ILE A 369 10.18 19.54 4.61
C ILE A 369 9.89 19.44 6.10
N VAL A 370 10.53 20.29 6.90
CA VAL A 370 10.31 20.39 8.35
C VAL A 370 9.01 21.15 8.61
N LEU A 371 8.10 20.55 9.37
CA LEU A 371 6.85 21.15 9.80
C LEU A 371 7.07 21.93 11.10
N ARG A 372 7.09 23.26 11.01
CA ARG A 372 7.38 24.15 12.13
C ARG A 372 6.19 25.04 12.46
N THR A 373 5.77 25.10 13.72
CA THR A 373 4.74 26.05 14.13
C THR A 373 5.23 27.49 13.99
N ILE A 374 4.31 28.45 13.85
CA ILE A 374 4.66 29.89 13.89
C ILE A 374 5.34 30.27 15.23
N SER A 375 5.04 29.54 16.32
CA SER A 375 5.73 29.69 17.60
C SER A 375 7.16 29.12 17.64
N GLY A 376 7.63 28.47 16.57
CA GLY A 376 8.99 27.95 16.41
C GLY A 376 9.19 26.51 16.88
N ALA A 377 8.13 25.76 17.20
CA ALA A 377 8.23 24.37 17.59
C ALA A 377 8.15 23.44 16.37
N ASP A 378 9.06 22.47 16.28
CA ASP A 378 9.02 21.45 15.23
C ASP A 378 8.02 20.35 15.60
N ILE A 379 7.09 20.07 14.69
CA ILE A 379 6.00 19.10 14.86
C ILE A 379 6.36 17.77 14.19
N GLY A 380 7.18 17.80 13.14
CA GLY A 380 7.60 16.63 12.38
C GLY A 380 8.29 17.02 11.08
N GLU A 381 8.56 16.03 10.24
CA GLU A 381 9.15 16.18 8.91
C GLU A 381 8.35 15.34 7.92
N LEU A 382 8.19 15.84 6.69
CA LEU A 382 7.62 15.11 5.56
C LEU A 382 8.65 15.08 4.42
N ASP A 383 8.59 14.07 3.55
CA ASP A 383 9.27 14.18 2.24
C ASP A 383 8.53 15.20 1.34
N LEU A 384 9.18 15.64 0.25
CA LEU A 384 8.61 16.63 -0.67
C LEU A 384 7.22 16.23 -1.20
N ARG A 385 6.99 14.95 -1.52
CA ARG A 385 5.72 14.49 -2.09
C ARG A 385 4.61 14.50 -1.05
N ALA A 386 4.90 14.00 0.15
CA ALA A 386 4.00 14.05 1.29
C ALA A 386 3.71 15.51 1.69
N ALA A 387 4.70 16.40 1.62
CA ALA A 387 4.50 17.82 1.88
C ALA A 387 3.62 18.50 0.82
N LEU A 388 3.81 18.22 -0.47
CA LEU A 388 2.93 18.72 -1.53
C LEU A 388 1.49 18.22 -1.36
N ARG A 389 1.29 17.01 -0.85
CA ARG A 389 -0.05 16.45 -0.61
C ARG A 389 -0.71 16.99 0.66
N ASP A 390 0.00 16.97 1.78
CA ASP A 390 -0.58 17.13 3.12
C ASP A 390 -0.21 18.45 3.79
N ALA A 391 0.83 19.13 3.30
CA ALA A 391 1.38 20.34 3.89
C ALA A 391 1.65 21.44 2.85
N HIS A 392 0.91 21.47 1.74
CA HIS A 392 0.94 22.57 0.77
C HIS A 392 0.41 23.87 1.39
N PRO A 393 0.65 25.05 0.78
CA PRO A 393 0.06 26.29 1.27
C PRO A 393 -1.46 26.17 1.48
N ASN A 394 -1.96 26.62 2.63
CA ASN A 394 -3.35 26.50 3.09
C ASN A 394 -3.86 25.08 3.38
N ALA A 395 -3.02 24.04 3.36
CA ALA A 395 -3.43 22.70 3.72
C ALA A 395 -3.92 22.61 5.17
N ILE A 396 -4.89 21.73 5.41
CA ILE A 396 -5.31 21.36 6.77
C ILE A 396 -4.54 20.11 7.19
N TYR A 397 -3.54 20.31 8.05
CA TYR A 397 -2.65 19.26 8.53
C TYR A 397 -3.03 18.84 9.96
N ARG A 398 -3.05 17.54 10.24
CA ARG A 398 -3.43 17.01 11.56
C ARG A 398 -2.28 16.21 12.17
N ALA A 399 -1.82 16.62 13.34
CA ALA A 399 -0.77 15.93 14.08
C ALA A 399 -1.02 15.93 15.59
N ASN A 400 -0.80 14.77 16.23
CA ASN A 400 -0.92 14.59 17.68
C ASN A 400 -2.26 15.09 18.26
N GLY A 401 -3.37 14.84 17.55
CA GLY A 401 -4.71 15.27 17.95
C GLY A 401 -4.96 16.78 17.86
N THR A 402 -4.02 17.53 17.28
CA THR A 402 -4.16 18.97 17.03
C THR A 402 -4.27 19.20 15.52
N THR A 403 -5.20 20.07 15.12
CA THR A 403 -5.34 20.52 13.74
C THR A 403 -4.52 21.78 13.54
N TYR A 404 -3.86 21.86 12.39
CA TYR A 404 -3.05 22.97 11.95
C TYR A 404 -3.48 23.39 10.55
N ARG A 405 -3.35 24.67 10.25
CA ARG A 405 -3.40 25.18 8.89
C ARG A 405 -2.00 25.59 8.48
N VAL A 406 -1.58 25.16 7.29
CA VAL A 406 -0.31 25.60 6.72
C VAL A 406 -0.46 27.04 6.24
N ASP A 407 0.36 27.91 6.80
CA ASP A 407 0.42 29.33 6.43
C ASP A 407 1.21 29.50 5.13
N ASP A 408 2.43 28.97 5.09
CA ASP A 408 3.34 29.08 3.96
C ASP A 408 4.35 27.91 3.95
N VAL A 409 4.91 27.63 2.77
CA VAL A 409 5.90 26.57 2.56
C VAL A 409 7.04 27.08 1.70
N ASP A 410 8.25 27.02 2.25
CA ASP A 410 9.48 27.27 1.52
C ASP A 410 10.09 25.92 1.14
N TYR A 411 9.79 25.44 -0.07
CA TYR A 411 10.27 24.16 -0.56
C TYR A 411 11.80 24.17 -0.75
N ASP A 412 12.40 25.28 -1.15
CA ASP A 412 13.85 25.39 -1.31
C ASP A 412 14.59 25.26 0.02
N ARG A 413 14.06 25.89 1.08
CA ARG A 413 14.61 25.78 2.44
C ARG A 413 14.16 24.54 3.19
N GLY A 414 13.19 23.81 2.67
CA GLY A 414 12.63 22.62 3.31
C GLY A 414 11.88 22.91 4.60
N VAL A 415 11.07 23.98 4.65
CA VAL A 415 10.30 24.33 5.87
C VAL A 415 8.86 24.75 5.52
N ALA A 416 7.89 24.09 6.13
CA ALA A 416 6.49 24.51 6.15
C ALA A 416 6.16 25.17 7.49
N ARG A 417 5.46 26.31 7.46
CA ARG A 417 5.01 27.03 8.66
C ARG A 417 3.55 26.75 8.93
N LEU A 418 3.24 26.35 10.17
CA LEU A 418 1.91 25.92 10.56
C LEU A 418 1.34 26.77 11.69
N GLU A 419 0.10 27.22 11.54
CA GLU A 419 -0.69 27.82 12.61
C GLU A 419 -1.61 26.78 13.22
N ARG A 420 -1.78 26.82 14.55
CA ARG A 420 -2.78 25.98 15.21
C ARG A 420 -4.16 26.45 14.75
N TYR A 421 -4.94 25.51 14.23
CA TYR A 421 -6.28 25.78 13.73
C TYR A 421 -7.31 25.11 14.65
N HIS A 422 -8.25 25.91 15.15
CA HIS A 422 -9.37 25.40 15.91
C HIS A 422 -10.48 24.99 14.96
N ASP A 423 -10.52 23.68 14.69
CA ASP A 423 -11.66 23.02 14.06
C ASP A 423 -12.94 23.36 14.86
N GLN A 424 -13.96 23.92 14.20
CA GLN A 424 -15.25 24.28 14.81
C GLN A 424 -16.19 23.07 14.97
N GLY A 425 -15.67 21.84 14.86
CA GLY A 425 -16.45 20.61 14.76
C GLY A 425 -16.75 20.21 13.31
N THR A 426 -16.16 20.92 12.34
CA THR A 426 -16.25 20.69 10.90
C THR A 426 -15.04 19.86 10.49
N GLN A 427 -15.25 18.64 9.98
CA GLN A 427 -14.14 17.75 9.61
C GLN A 427 -13.43 18.20 8.32
N GLU A 428 -12.95 19.44 8.29
CA GLU A 428 -12.32 20.13 7.17
C GLU A 428 -11.06 19.40 6.71
N TYR A 429 -10.87 19.34 5.40
CA TYR A 429 -9.67 18.77 4.78
C TYR A 429 -9.40 19.39 3.40
N THR A 430 -8.17 19.22 2.91
CA THR A 430 -7.74 19.66 1.58
C THR A 430 -7.28 18.47 0.75
N ARG A 431 -7.45 18.55 -0.57
CA ARG A 431 -6.97 17.53 -1.52
C ARG A 431 -6.30 18.20 -2.70
N LEU A 432 -5.05 17.82 -2.98
CA LEU A 432 -4.29 18.37 -4.10
C LEU A 432 -4.97 18.07 -5.44
N LEU A 433 -5.00 19.06 -6.33
CA LEU A 433 -5.45 18.94 -7.72
C LEU A 433 -4.22 18.97 -8.63
N TYR A 434 -4.10 17.95 -9.47
CA TYR A 434 -2.98 17.83 -10.39
C TYR A 434 -3.37 17.05 -11.63
N GLU A 435 -2.72 17.37 -12.75
CA GLU A 435 -2.72 16.55 -13.96
C GLU A 435 -1.47 15.67 -13.99
N LYS A 436 -1.62 14.44 -14.45
CA LYS A 436 -0.51 13.49 -14.60
C LYS A 436 -0.16 13.35 -16.06
N SER A 437 1.13 13.33 -16.35
CA SER A 437 1.67 12.89 -17.64
C SER A 437 2.72 11.81 -17.43
N VAL A 438 2.88 10.96 -18.44
CA VAL A 438 3.89 9.91 -18.45
C VAL A 438 4.69 10.04 -19.74
N GLU A 439 6.01 10.06 -19.61
CA GLU A 439 6.93 9.90 -20.72
C GLU A 439 7.62 8.54 -20.59
N VAL A 440 7.54 7.71 -21.62
CA VAL A 440 8.25 6.42 -21.62
C VAL A 440 9.66 6.63 -22.15
N GLY A 441 10.63 6.48 -21.26
CA GLY A 441 12.05 6.60 -21.55
C GLY A 441 12.61 5.40 -22.33
N GLY A 442 13.88 5.49 -22.69
CA GLY A 442 14.60 4.44 -23.41
C GLY A 442 14.31 4.37 -24.91
N ASP A 443 15.23 3.73 -25.63
CA ASP A 443 15.04 3.39 -27.03
C ASP A 443 14.13 2.15 -27.16
N SER A 444 13.53 1.97 -28.34
CA SER A 444 12.63 0.83 -28.62
C SER A 444 13.29 -0.54 -28.39
N SER A 445 14.62 -0.60 -28.36
CA SER A 445 15.43 -1.79 -28.09
C SER A 445 15.68 -2.08 -26.61
N THR A 446 15.51 -1.10 -25.71
CA THR A 446 15.74 -1.29 -24.26
C THR A 446 14.47 -1.67 -23.50
N LEU A 447 13.30 -1.48 -24.12
CA LEU A 447 12.02 -1.94 -23.57
C LEU A 447 11.86 -3.45 -23.74
N GLN A 448 11.54 -4.15 -22.65
CA GLN A 448 11.09 -5.53 -22.74
C GLN A 448 9.63 -5.52 -23.21
N LYS A 449 9.35 -6.18 -24.33
CA LYS A 449 8.03 -6.20 -24.97
C LYS A 449 7.45 -7.60 -24.97
N LYS A 450 6.14 -7.68 -24.84
CA LYS A 450 5.36 -8.88 -25.14
C LYS A 450 4.02 -8.49 -25.75
N THR A 451 3.38 -9.44 -26.41
CA THR A 451 1.98 -9.34 -26.76
C THR A 451 1.22 -10.16 -25.73
N LEU A 452 0.23 -9.56 -25.08
CA LEU A 452 -0.76 -10.32 -24.31
C LEU A 452 -1.69 -10.93 -25.34
N SER A 453 -1.60 -12.24 -25.49
CA SER A 453 -2.41 -12.97 -26.46
C SER A 453 -3.53 -13.67 -25.72
N PHE A 454 -4.72 -13.12 -25.88
CA PHE A 454 -5.97 -13.69 -25.44
C PHE A 454 -6.73 -14.23 -26.68
N ASP A 455 -7.84 -14.93 -26.47
CA ASP A 455 -8.65 -15.44 -27.60
C ASP A 455 -9.27 -14.30 -28.44
N GLY A 456 -9.42 -13.11 -27.85
CA GLY A 456 -9.97 -11.92 -28.51
C GLY A 456 -8.96 -11.06 -29.24
N ILE A 457 -8.46 -10.02 -28.56
CA ILE A 457 -7.62 -8.97 -29.16
C ILE A 457 -6.21 -9.02 -28.57
N ASP A 458 -5.21 -9.23 -29.43
CA ASP A 458 -3.80 -9.09 -29.08
C ASP A 458 -3.48 -7.68 -28.55
N ILE A 459 -2.93 -7.60 -27.35
CA ILE A 459 -2.54 -6.33 -26.71
C ILE A 459 -1.03 -6.20 -26.63
N PRO A 460 -0.41 -5.29 -27.40
CA PRO A 460 1.00 -4.97 -27.22
C PRO A 460 1.26 -4.36 -25.84
N ALA A 461 2.20 -4.95 -25.10
CA ALA A 461 2.62 -4.47 -23.80
C ALA A 461 4.15 -4.33 -23.72
N ALA A 462 4.62 -3.38 -22.92
CA ALA A 462 6.04 -3.15 -22.72
C ALA A 462 6.35 -2.70 -21.29
N VAL A 463 7.54 -3.04 -20.79
CA VAL A 463 8.04 -2.57 -19.48
C VAL A 463 9.41 -1.91 -19.63
N GLY A 464 9.64 -0.81 -18.91
CA GLY A 464 10.88 -0.06 -18.93
C GLY A 464 10.85 1.26 -18.15
N PRO A 465 11.84 2.12 -18.35
CA PRO A 465 11.93 3.39 -17.64
C PRO A 465 10.81 4.35 -18.07
N MET A 466 10.29 5.10 -17.12
CA MET A 466 9.24 6.10 -17.29
C MET A 466 9.54 7.33 -16.44
N VAL A 467 9.18 8.51 -16.96
CA VAL A 467 9.14 9.76 -16.18
C VAL A 467 7.68 10.10 -15.97
N VAL A 468 7.25 10.19 -14.72
CA VAL A 468 5.89 10.56 -14.35
C VAL A 468 5.91 11.96 -13.78
N SER A 469 5.27 12.89 -14.46
CA SER A 469 5.21 14.30 -14.05
C SER A 469 3.82 14.63 -13.53
N LYS A 470 3.76 15.48 -12.49
CA LYS A 470 2.52 15.99 -11.92
C LYS A 470 2.50 17.51 -12.04
N ASP A 471 1.62 18.02 -12.89
CA ASP A 471 1.34 19.46 -12.99
C ASP A 471 0.35 19.82 -11.88
N VAL A 472 0.86 20.46 -10.84
CA VAL A 472 0.11 20.80 -9.62
C VAL A 472 -0.27 22.27 -9.68
N ARG A 473 -1.56 22.57 -9.97
CA ARG A 473 -2.04 23.96 -10.08
C ARG A 473 -2.86 24.45 -8.89
N GLY A 474 -3.42 23.54 -8.10
CA GLY A 474 -4.32 23.91 -7.02
C GLY A 474 -4.68 22.77 -6.09
N TYR A 475 -5.75 22.97 -5.33
CA TYR A 475 -6.32 22.00 -4.40
C TYR A 475 -7.83 22.24 -4.24
N ASN A 476 -8.57 21.19 -3.88
CA ASN A 476 -9.93 21.31 -3.40
C ASN A 476 -9.93 21.49 -1.88
N TYR A 477 -10.73 22.43 -1.40
CA TYR A 477 -11.02 22.64 0.01
C TYR A 477 -12.42 22.10 0.33
N TYR A 478 -12.52 21.26 1.36
CA TYR A 478 -13.77 20.66 1.81
C TYR A 478 -14.10 21.13 3.23
N GLU A 479 -15.30 21.67 3.41
CA GLU A 479 -15.80 22.10 4.72
C GLU A 479 -16.20 20.90 5.61
N SER A 480 -16.56 19.78 4.99
CA SER A 480 -16.87 18.50 5.63
C SER A 480 -16.75 17.36 4.61
N TYR A 481 -16.88 16.12 5.05
CA TYR A 481 -16.85 14.95 4.15
C TYR A 481 -17.99 14.94 3.12
N ASP A 482 -19.15 15.52 3.49
CA ASP A 482 -20.36 15.53 2.65
C ASP A 482 -20.50 16.82 1.81
N ALA A 483 -19.58 17.77 1.97
CA ALA A 483 -19.61 19.04 1.25
C ALA A 483 -18.92 18.93 -0.12
N ASP A 484 -19.40 19.73 -1.09
CA ASP A 484 -18.74 19.86 -2.38
C ASP A 484 -17.37 20.55 -2.22
N GLY A 485 -16.39 20.07 -2.99
CA GLY A 485 -15.03 20.59 -2.98
C GLY A 485 -14.96 21.97 -3.62
N GLN A 486 -14.46 22.96 -2.90
CA GLN A 486 -14.17 24.28 -3.44
C GLN A 486 -12.79 24.28 -4.10
N LYS A 487 -12.74 24.36 -5.44
CA LYS A 487 -11.49 24.47 -6.20
C LYS A 487 -10.77 25.77 -5.86
N ARG A 488 -9.49 25.68 -5.51
CA ARG A 488 -8.61 26.82 -5.22
C ARG A 488 -7.29 26.63 -5.95
N GLU A 489 -6.77 27.71 -6.52
CA GLU A 489 -5.46 27.72 -7.15
C GLU A 489 -4.39 28.15 -6.15
N PHE A 490 -3.15 27.71 -6.39
CA PHE A 490 -2.02 28.22 -5.61
C PHE A 490 -1.69 29.65 -6.04
N GLU A 491 -1.51 30.54 -5.07
CA GLU A 491 -1.08 31.93 -5.32
C GLU A 491 0.37 32.00 -5.85
N THR A 492 1.18 30.98 -5.52
CA THR A 492 2.58 30.86 -5.93
C THR A 492 2.80 29.50 -6.56
N SER A 493 3.67 29.43 -7.57
CA SER A 493 4.07 28.16 -8.16
C SER A 493 4.64 27.23 -7.09
N VAL A 494 4.16 25.98 -7.09
CA VAL A 494 4.69 24.90 -6.28
C VAL A 494 5.58 24.01 -7.15
N PRO A 495 6.54 23.27 -6.56
CA PRO A 495 7.31 22.30 -7.30
C PRO A 495 6.42 21.31 -8.04
N GLU A 496 6.75 21.03 -9.31
CA GLU A 496 6.16 19.96 -10.11
C GLU A 496 7.05 18.73 -9.99
N PRO A 497 6.71 17.77 -9.12
CA PRO A 497 7.58 16.62 -8.90
C PRO A 497 7.52 15.70 -10.12
N GLU A 498 8.69 15.47 -10.71
CA GLU A 498 8.89 14.37 -11.65
C GLU A 498 9.36 13.13 -10.89
N THR A 499 8.95 11.97 -11.36
CA THR A 499 9.36 10.68 -10.80
C THR A 499 9.94 9.84 -11.92
N GLU A 500 11.25 9.73 -11.95
CA GLU A 500 11.94 8.77 -12.79
C GLU A 500 11.76 7.39 -12.16
N THR A 501 11.11 6.47 -12.85
CA THR A 501 10.70 5.17 -12.30
C THR A 501 10.71 4.09 -13.37
N THR A 502 10.36 2.86 -12.99
CA THR A 502 10.06 1.77 -13.92
C THR A 502 8.56 1.52 -13.94
N GLY A 503 8.01 1.32 -15.14
CA GLY A 503 6.61 0.97 -15.32
C GLY A 503 6.36 0.10 -16.54
N PHE A 504 5.17 -0.46 -16.64
CA PHE A 504 4.68 -1.12 -17.83
C PHE A 504 3.51 -0.35 -18.45
N LEU A 505 3.34 -0.54 -19.75
CA LEU A 505 2.25 0.01 -20.54
C LEU A 505 1.52 -1.10 -21.28
N MET A 506 0.22 -0.91 -21.47
CA MET A 506 -0.65 -1.72 -22.33
C MET A 506 -1.25 -0.81 -23.41
N ALA A 507 -1.01 -1.13 -24.68
CA ALA A 507 -1.58 -0.41 -25.81
C ALA A 507 -3.02 -0.88 -26.04
N MET A 508 -3.97 -0.19 -25.42
CA MET A 508 -5.38 -0.55 -25.42
C MET A 508 -5.99 -0.40 -26.83
N PRO A 509 -6.97 -1.24 -27.20
CA PRO A 509 -7.58 -1.18 -28.51
C PRO A 509 -8.21 0.20 -28.77
N ALA A 510 -8.22 0.65 -30.02
CA ALA A 510 -8.94 1.88 -30.35
C ALA A 510 -10.44 1.66 -30.13
N ARG A 511 -11.16 2.62 -29.50
CA ARG A 511 -12.62 2.56 -29.25
C ARG A 511 -13.44 2.05 -30.44
N ARG A 512 -13.05 2.42 -31.68
CA ARG A 512 -13.76 2.03 -32.91
C ARG A 512 -13.69 0.53 -33.25
N ARG A 513 -12.78 -0.22 -32.61
CA ARG A 513 -12.68 -1.67 -32.74
C ARG A 513 -13.56 -2.43 -31.75
N LEU A 514 -14.20 -1.71 -30.83
CA LEU A 514 -14.97 -2.29 -29.74
C LEU A 514 -16.44 -1.95 -29.90
N ALA A 515 -17.29 -2.92 -29.60
CA ALA A 515 -18.72 -2.74 -29.43
C ALA A 515 -19.01 -2.41 -27.96
N LEU A 516 -19.00 -1.13 -27.61
CA LEU A 516 -19.24 -0.68 -26.23
C LEU A 516 -20.67 -0.18 -26.04
N PRO A 517 -21.26 -0.34 -24.83
CA PRO A 517 -22.58 0.19 -24.53
C PRO A 517 -22.66 1.72 -24.67
N GLU A 518 -23.87 2.27 -24.74
CA GLU A 518 -24.05 3.73 -24.70
C GLU A 518 -23.68 4.26 -23.32
N HIS A 519 -22.71 5.17 -23.27
CA HIS A 519 -22.36 5.90 -22.05
C HIS A 519 -23.15 7.19 -21.99
N VAL A 520 -24.03 7.33 -21.00
CA VAL A 520 -24.67 8.61 -20.68
C VAL A 520 -23.71 9.37 -19.78
N GLU A 521 -23.12 10.45 -20.28
CA GLU A 521 -22.38 11.40 -19.44
C GLU A 521 -23.35 11.89 -18.35
N LYS A 522 -23.06 11.56 -17.08
CA LYS A 522 -23.76 12.18 -15.95
C LYS A 522 -23.40 13.66 -16.04
N ALA A 523 -24.41 14.50 -16.33
CA ALA A 523 -24.23 15.94 -16.34
C ALA A 523 -23.92 16.38 -14.91
N ASP A 524 -22.63 16.42 -14.57
CA ASP A 524 -22.19 17.22 -13.44
C ASP A 524 -22.57 18.67 -13.80
N GLY A 525 -23.30 19.33 -12.90
CA GLY A 525 -24.00 20.60 -13.16
C GLY A 525 -23.12 21.82 -13.44
N ASP A 526 -21.88 21.62 -13.89
CA ASP A 526 -21.02 22.67 -14.39
C ASP A 526 -21.20 22.77 -15.92
N GLU A 527 -22.11 23.67 -16.32
CA GLU A 527 -22.29 24.09 -17.73
C GLU A 527 -21.03 24.80 -18.30
N ASP A 528 -19.99 25.01 -17.48
CA ASP A 528 -18.76 25.75 -17.78
C ASP A 528 -17.49 24.84 -17.89
N ASP A 529 -17.62 23.51 -17.97
CA ASP A 529 -16.50 22.64 -18.41
C ASP A 529 -16.27 22.81 -19.92
N ASP A 530 -15.71 23.96 -20.30
CA ASP A 530 -15.14 24.29 -21.61
C ASP A 530 -13.81 23.52 -21.85
N ASP A 531 -13.38 22.74 -20.86
CA ASP A 531 -12.27 21.80 -20.90
C ASP A 531 -12.76 20.48 -21.49
N GLY A 532 -12.86 20.38 -22.83
CA GLY A 532 -13.34 19.20 -23.57
C GLY A 532 -12.59 17.88 -23.28
N PHE A 533 -12.83 17.29 -22.11
CA PHE A 533 -12.29 16.04 -21.57
C PHE A 533 -13.49 15.39 -20.85
N THR A 534 -14.11 14.30 -21.30
CA THR A 534 -13.56 12.95 -21.18
C THR A 534 -14.52 12.00 -21.90
N SER A 535 -14.10 11.41 -23.03
CA SER A 535 -14.91 10.40 -23.71
C SER A 535 -15.22 9.23 -22.76
N GLY A 536 -16.44 8.67 -22.76
CA GLY A 536 -16.77 7.49 -21.93
C GLY A 536 -15.76 6.33 -22.05
N TYR A 537 -15.06 6.19 -23.18
CA TYR A 537 -13.98 5.19 -23.31
C TYR A 537 -12.79 5.42 -22.36
N LEU A 538 -12.39 6.67 -22.12
CA LEU A 538 -11.34 6.98 -21.14
C LEU A 538 -11.78 6.65 -19.72
N ALA A 539 -13.06 6.88 -19.40
CA ALA A 539 -13.64 6.49 -18.12
C ALA A 539 -13.64 4.96 -17.92
N ALA A 540 -13.83 4.18 -19.00
CA ALA A 540 -13.65 2.73 -18.96
C ALA A 540 -12.18 2.33 -18.74
N LEU A 541 -11.23 2.96 -19.45
CA LEU A 541 -9.80 2.68 -19.25
C LEU A 541 -9.32 3.03 -17.85
N HIS A 542 -9.82 4.11 -17.28
CA HIS A 542 -9.53 4.54 -15.91
C HIS A 542 -10.10 3.57 -14.88
N ALA A 543 -11.31 3.05 -15.11
CA ALA A 543 -11.89 1.98 -14.31
C ALA A 543 -11.05 0.68 -14.36
N ILE A 544 -10.55 0.30 -15.54
CA ILE A 544 -9.63 -0.86 -15.68
C ILE A 544 -8.32 -0.60 -14.93
N GLU A 545 -7.75 0.59 -15.07
CA GLU A 545 -6.52 0.99 -14.35
C GLU A 545 -6.69 0.84 -12.83
N HIS A 546 -7.79 1.34 -12.28
CA HIS A 546 -8.09 1.19 -10.85
C HIS A 546 -8.18 -0.26 -10.41
N ALA A 547 -8.93 -1.09 -11.14
CA ALA A 547 -9.11 -2.50 -10.81
C ALA A 547 -7.77 -3.26 -10.90
N LEU A 548 -6.98 -2.98 -11.94
CA LEU A 548 -5.66 -3.58 -12.17
C LEU A 548 -4.68 -3.26 -11.04
N ILE A 549 -4.58 -1.99 -10.64
CA ILE A 549 -3.74 -1.56 -9.51
C ILE A 549 -4.25 -2.14 -8.20
N GLY A 550 -5.58 -2.21 -8.04
CA GLY A 550 -6.23 -2.79 -6.87
C GLY A 550 -5.86 -4.25 -6.63
N LEU A 551 -5.67 -5.02 -7.71
CA LEU A 551 -5.35 -6.45 -7.70
C LEU A 551 -3.85 -6.75 -7.88
N LEU A 552 -3.01 -5.78 -8.22
CA LEU A 552 -1.57 -5.97 -8.40
C LEU A 552 -0.88 -6.62 -7.18
N PRO A 553 -1.26 -6.32 -5.92
CA PRO A 553 -0.73 -7.01 -4.75
C PRO A 553 -0.91 -8.53 -4.75
N THR A 554 -1.83 -9.08 -5.53
CA THR A 554 -1.99 -10.55 -5.70
C THR A 554 -0.90 -11.19 -6.56
N ALA A 555 -0.06 -10.39 -7.22
CA ALA A 555 1.03 -10.86 -8.09
C ALA A 555 2.42 -10.57 -7.50
N VAL A 556 2.56 -9.48 -6.74
CA VAL A 556 3.82 -9.01 -6.16
C VAL A 556 3.57 -8.49 -4.75
N LEU A 557 4.49 -8.75 -3.81
CA LEU A 557 4.33 -8.34 -2.43
C LEU A 557 4.60 -6.83 -2.29
N CYS A 558 3.54 -6.03 -2.44
CA CYS A 558 3.56 -4.56 -2.36
C CYS A 558 2.27 -3.99 -1.79
N ASP A 559 2.34 -2.76 -1.29
CA ASP A 559 1.14 -2.00 -0.92
C ASP A 559 0.58 -1.27 -2.15
N ARG A 560 -0.72 -0.98 -2.16
CA ARG A 560 -1.34 -0.19 -3.25
C ARG A 560 -0.71 1.20 -3.43
N GLN A 561 -0.11 1.76 -2.38
CA GLN A 561 0.58 3.06 -2.43
C GLN A 561 1.95 2.98 -3.11
N ASP A 562 2.53 1.78 -3.25
CA ASP A 562 3.80 1.58 -3.96
C ASP A 562 3.63 1.60 -5.48
N ILE A 563 2.38 1.66 -5.97
CA ILE A 563 2.01 1.61 -7.38
C ILE A 563 1.23 2.87 -7.76
N GLY A 564 1.56 3.45 -8.90
CA GLY A 564 0.78 4.50 -9.56
C GLY A 564 0.29 4.06 -10.93
N GLY A 565 -0.70 4.78 -11.45
CA GLY A 565 -1.19 4.61 -12.80
C GLY A 565 -1.57 5.91 -13.49
N LEU A 566 -1.75 5.75 -14.81
CA LEU A 566 -2.34 6.72 -15.72
C LEU A 566 -3.01 6.00 -16.90
N SER A 567 -4.19 6.47 -17.30
CA SER A 567 -4.90 6.05 -18.51
C SER A 567 -5.04 7.24 -19.45
N THR A 568 -4.95 7.01 -20.75
CA THR A 568 -5.04 8.05 -21.78
C THR A 568 -5.69 7.55 -23.06
N ASN A 569 -6.35 8.46 -23.77
CA ASN A 569 -6.92 8.22 -25.09
C ASN A 569 -5.89 8.16 -26.22
N ALA A 570 -4.74 8.80 -26.03
CA ALA A 570 -3.67 8.83 -27.02
C ALA A 570 -2.33 9.08 -26.35
N HIS A 571 -1.34 8.25 -26.67
CA HIS A 571 0.04 8.45 -26.25
C HIS A 571 1.01 8.29 -27.42
N ARG A 572 2.06 9.12 -27.45
CA ARG A 572 3.04 9.16 -28.56
C ARG A 572 3.76 7.82 -28.82
N ARG A 573 3.81 6.93 -27.82
CA ARG A 573 4.44 5.60 -27.96
C ARG A 573 3.51 4.53 -28.52
N THR A 574 2.23 4.62 -28.24
CA THR A 574 1.23 3.63 -28.65
C THR A 574 0.45 4.06 -29.88
N ASP A 575 0.55 5.34 -30.28
CA ASP A 575 -0.26 5.99 -31.32
C ASP A 575 -1.78 5.81 -31.10
N GLY A 576 -2.17 5.60 -29.85
CA GLY A 576 -3.54 5.23 -29.47
C GLY A 576 -3.72 5.16 -27.95
N PRO A 577 -4.89 4.68 -27.50
CA PRO A 577 -5.22 4.59 -26.08
C PRO A 577 -4.25 3.67 -25.33
N ALA A 578 -3.97 4.00 -24.07
CA ALA A 578 -3.04 3.22 -23.27
C ALA A 578 -3.34 3.32 -21.78
N ILE A 579 -3.00 2.25 -21.06
CA ILE A 579 -2.93 2.22 -19.60
C ILE A 579 -1.46 2.04 -19.21
N PHE A 580 -1.02 2.83 -18.25
CA PHE A 580 0.32 2.80 -17.66
C PHE A 580 0.22 2.45 -16.19
N VAL A 581 1.11 1.57 -15.73
CA VAL A 581 1.28 1.23 -14.31
C VAL A 581 2.76 1.33 -13.98
N HIS A 582 3.11 2.03 -12.92
CA HIS A 582 4.49 2.35 -12.57
C HIS A 582 4.72 2.25 -11.07
N ASP A 583 5.97 2.04 -10.67
CA ASP A 583 6.33 2.12 -9.25
C ASP A 583 6.21 3.58 -8.78
N ALA A 584 5.70 3.80 -7.57
CA ALA A 584 5.49 5.13 -7.00
C ALA A 584 6.78 5.78 -6.46
N HIS A 585 7.92 5.10 -6.59
CA HIS A 585 9.21 5.49 -6.01
C HIS A 585 10.24 5.83 -7.09
N ASP A 586 11.12 6.79 -6.79
CA ASP A 586 12.25 7.15 -7.67
C ASP A 586 13.17 5.95 -7.95
N GLY A 587 13.65 5.85 -9.18
CA GLY A 587 14.42 4.73 -9.73
C GLY A 587 13.63 3.41 -9.89
N GLY A 588 12.42 3.32 -9.32
CA GLY A 588 11.62 2.10 -9.30
C GLY A 588 12.09 1.07 -8.27
N ALA A 589 11.13 0.48 -7.55
CA ALA A 589 11.34 -0.62 -6.62
C ALA A 589 11.47 -2.00 -7.31
N GLY A 590 11.13 -2.08 -8.60
CA GLY A 590 11.09 -3.31 -9.39
C GLY A 590 9.72 -4.00 -9.42
N LEU A 591 8.67 -3.37 -8.88
CA LEU A 591 7.36 -3.98 -8.68
C LEU A 591 6.63 -4.18 -10.00
N SER A 592 6.52 -3.11 -10.82
CA SER A 592 5.93 -3.15 -12.16
C SER A 592 6.64 -4.15 -13.07
N ARG A 593 7.97 -4.30 -12.93
CA ARG A 593 8.73 -5.30 -13.71
C ARG A 593 8.39 -6.72 -13.30
N ALA A 594 8.25 -6.98 -12.01
CA ALA A 594 7.82 -8.30 -11.51
C ALA A 594 6.38 -8.60 -11.93
N ALA A 595 5.46 -7.64 -11.80
CA ALA A 595 4.06 -7.78 -12.19
C ALA A 595 3.89 -8.01 -13.70
N PHE A 596 4.73 -7.36 -14.53
CA PHE A 596 4.72 -7.54 -15.98
C PHE A 596 4.93 -9.02 -16.40
N GLY A 597 5.67 -9.80 -15.61
CA GLY A 597 5.85 -11.23 -15.86
C GLY A 597 4.53 -12.00 -15.92
N ASN A 598 3.57 -11.66 -15.05
CA ASN A 598 2.27 -12.33 -14.89
C ASN A 598 1.08 -11.48 -15.37
N LEU A 599 1.33 -10.52 -16.27
CA LEU A 599 0.32 -9.52 -16.67
C LEU A 599 -0.96 -10.11 -17.28
N GLU A 600 -0.90 -11.23 -18.00
CA GLU A 600 -2.09 -11.87 -18.63
C GLU A 600 -3.07 -12.34 -17.55
N THR A 601 -2.60 -13.13 -16.59
CA THR A 601 -3.37 -13.58 -15.43
C THR A 601 -3.90 -12.42 -14.59
N LEU A 602 -3.15 -11.31 -14.51
CA LEU A 602 -3.62 -10.13 -13.78
C LEU A 602 -4.78 -9.43 -14.53
N VAL A 603 -4.73 -9.37 -15.86
CA VAL A 603 -5.82 -8.82 -16.69
C VAL A 603 -7.08 -9.68 -16.62
N GLU A 604 -6.95 -11.01 -16.69
CA GLU A 604 -8.08 -11.95 -16.52
C GLU A 604 -8.77 -11.74 -15.17
N ARG A 605 -8.01 -11.73 -14.07
CA ARG A 605 -8.57 -11.47 -12.73
C ARG A 605 -9.21 -10.09 -12.60
N THR A 606 -8.69 -9.11 -13.34
CA THR A 606 -9.27 -7.75 -13.37
C THR A 606 -10.64 -7.78 -14.02
N TYR A 607 -10.82 -8.56 -15.09
CA TYR A 607 -12.13 -8.78 -15.70
C TYR A 607 -13.08 -9.47 -14.73
N ASP A 608 -12.68 -10.61 -14.14
CA ASP A 608 -13.51 -11.36 -13.19
C ASP A 608 -14.00 -10.45 -12.05
N GLN A 609 -13.12 -9.62 -11.48
CA GLN A 609 -13.47 -8.69 -10.40
C GLN A 609 -14.50 -7.63 -10.80
N ILE A 610 -14.44 -7.15 -12.04
CA ILE A 610 -15.39 -6.15 -12.53
C ILE A 610 -16.71 -6.83 -12.88
N ALA A 611 -16.67 -7.99 -13.55
CA ALA A 611 -17.83 -8.72 -14.05
C ALA A 611 -18.67 -9.36 -12.94
N GLU A 612 -18.03 -9.97 -11.93
CA GLU A 612 -18.69 -10.66 -10.81
C GLU A 612 -19.22 -9.68 -9.72
N CYS A 613 -18.95 -8.39 -9.88
CA CYS A 613 -19.40 -7.39 -8.92
C CYS A 613 -20.87 -7.03 -9.16
N ASP A 614 -21.72 -7.10 -8.14
CA ASP A 614 -23.16 -6.81 -8.26
C ASP A 614 -23.51 -5.31 -8.28
N CYS A 615 -22.53 -4.40 -8.14
CA CYS A 615 -22.83 -2.97 -8.10
C CYS A 615 -23.20 -2.40 -9.47
N THR A 616 -24.05 -1.37 -9.50
CA THR A 616 -24.53 -0.75 -10.75
C THR A 616 -23.46 0.15 -11.39
N ASP A 617 -23.03 1.20 -10.67
CA ASP A 617 -22.18 2.26 -11.24
C ASP A 617 -20.67 2.04 -11.03
N GLY A 618 -20.29 1.02 -10.26
CA GLY A 618 -18.94 0.87 -9.73
C GLY A 618 -18.89 1.10 -8.22
N CYS A 619 -18.02 0.37 -7.54
CA CYS A 619 -17.82 0.49 -6.10
C CYS A 619 -16.37 0.20 -5.71
N LYS A 620 -16.05 0.35 -4.42
CA LYS A 620 -14.70 0.09 -3.88
C LYS A 620 -14.23 -1.34 -4.15
N ARG A 621 -15.12 -2.32 -4.37
CA ARG A 621 -14.78 -3.70 -4.72
C ARG A 621 -14.21 -3.83 -6.13
N CYS A 622 -14.64 -3.00 -7.10
CA CYS A 622 -14.31 -3.23 -8.51
C CYS A 622 -13.48 -2.11 -9.12
N VAL A 623 -14.02 -0.90 -9.25
CA VAL A 623 -13.46 0.14 -10.13
C VAL A 623 -13.13 1.46 -9.43
N LEU A 624 -13.39 1.58 -8.11
CA LEU A 624 -13.05 2.79 -7.35
C LEU A 624 -11.72 2.63 -6.60
N SER A 625 -10.93 3.69 -6.55
CA SER A 625 -9.66 3.76 -5.85
C SER A 625 -9.64 4.88 -4.82
N GLU A 626 -9.20 4.60 -3.60
CA GLU A 626 -9.04 5.62 -2.55
C GLU A 626 -7.94 6.64 -2.88
N TYR A 627 -7.00 6.25 -3.76
CA TYR A 627 -5.84 7.05 -4.16
C TYR A 627 -6.04 7.79 -5.49
N CYS A 628 -7.24 7.75 -6.06
CA CYS A 628 -7.55 8.40 -7.33
C CYS A 628 -7.37 9.94 -7.23
N GLY A 629 -6.58 10.54 -8.10
CA GLY A 629 -6.37 12.00 -8.11
C GLY A 629 -7.63 12.80 -8.47
N SER A 630 -8.47 12.26 -9.36
CA SER A 630 -9.73 12.88 -9.79
C SER A 630 -10.93 12.58 -8.86
N ALA A 631 -10.67 12.01 -7.68
CA ALA A 631 -11.70 11.62 -6.70
C ALA A 631 -12.74 10.63 -7.25
N ASN A 632 -12.31 9.69 -8.11
CA ASN A 632 -13.14 8.70 -8.78
C ASN A 632 -14.24 9.29 -9.68
N ARG A 633 -14.13 10.56 -10.05
CA ARG A 633 -14.88 11.11 -11.18
C ARG A 633 -14.47 10.38 -12.46
N ASP A 634 -15.42 10.23 -13.37
CA ASP A 634 -15.20 9.63 -14.70
C ASP A 634 -14.74 8.16 -14.64
N VAL A 635 -15.48 7.32 -13.91
CA VAL A 635 -15.28 5.87 -13.86
C VAL A 635 -16.52 5.19 -14.46
N TRP A 636 -16.32 4.31 -15.45
CA TRP A 636 -17.42 3.59 -16.11
C TRP A 636 -17.22 2.07 -16.05
N LYS A 637 -17.93 1.44 -15.11
CA LYS A 637 -17.84 -0.01 -14.86
C LYS A 637 -18.27 -0.86 -16.07
N GLU A 638 -19.46 -0.63 -16.60
CA GLU A 638 -20.00 -1.44 -17.71
C GLU A 638 -19.10 -1.35 -18.95
N GLY A 639 -18.56 -0.16 -19.24
CA GLY A 639 -17.59 0.01 -20.31
C GLY A 639 -16.29 -0.72 -20.04
N ALA A 640 -15.76 -0.69 -18.80
CA ALA A 640 -14.57 -1.43 -18.43
C ALA A 640 -14.75 -2.94 -18.62
N ALA A 641 -15.88 -3.48 -18.17
CA ALA A 641 -16.24 -4.88 -18.37
C ALA A 641 -16.28 -5.23 -19.85
N ALA A 642 -17.02 -4.46 -20.67
CA ALA A 642 -17.16 -4.71 -22.10
C ALA A 642 -15.84 -4.60 -22.88
N VAL A 643 -14.92 -3.72 -22.45
CA VAL A 643 -13.57 -3.62 -23.04
C VAL A 643 -12.77 -4.88 -22.76
N LEU A 644 -12.73 -5.32 -21.50
CA LEU A 644 -11.97 -6.50 -21.10
C LEU A 644 -12.58 -7.80 -21.66
N GLU A 645 -13.91 -7.92 -21.67
CA GLU A 645 -14.65 -9.04 -22.26
C GLU A 645 -14.26 -9.27 -23.72
N GLN A 646 -14.28 -8.21 -24.53
CA GLN A 646 -13.87 -8.29 -25.94
C GLN A 646 -12.37 -8.51 -26.14
N MET A 647 -11.54 -8.09 -25.17
CA MET A 647 -10.12 -8.40 -25.19
C MET A 647 -9.88 -9.88 -24.93
N LEU A 648 -10.63 -10.47 -24.01
CA LEU A 648 -10.49 -11.85 -23.55
C LEU A 648 -11.30 -12.87 -24.41
N ASP A 649 -12.30 -12.41 -25.18
CA ASP A 649 -13.24 -13.22 -25.98
C ASP A 649 -14.07 -14.20 -25.17
N VAL A 650 -14.65 -13.71 -24.08
CA VAL A 650 -15.42 -14.55 -23.13
C VAL A 650 -16.78 -15.01 -23.70
N ASP A 651 -17.17 -14.53 -24.89
CA ASP A 651 -18.54 -14.64 -25.42
C ASP A 651 -18.79 -15.74 -26.48
N ASP A 652 -17.85 -16.64 -26.78
CA ASP A 652 -18.04 -17.65 -27.85
C ASP A 652 -18.21 -19.12 -27.38
N ASP A 653 -18.26 -19.41 -26.07
CA ASP A 653 -18.26 -20.82 -25.58
C ASP A 653 -19.29 -21.18 -24.47
N THR A 654 -20.40 -20.45 -24.33
CA THR A 654 -21.56 -20.91 -23.54
C THR A 654 -22.84 -20.94 -24.36
N ASP A 655 -23.03 -22.07 -25.06
CA ASP A 655 -24.29 -22.53 -25.68
C ASP A 655 -24.89 -23.69 -24.84
#